data_AF-A0A6L5GT95-F1
#
_entry.id   AF-A0A6L5GT95-F1
#
_cell.length_a   1.000
_cell.length_b   1.000
_cell.length_c   1.000
_cell.angle_alpha   90.00
_cell.angle_beta   90.00
_cell.angle_gamma   90.00
#
_symmetry.space_group_name_H-M   'P 1'
#
loop_
_entity.id
_entity.type
_entity.pdbx_description
1 polymer ?
#
loop_
_entity_poly.entity_id
_entity_poly.type
_entity_poly.pdbx_seq_one_letter_code
_entity_poly.pdbx_strand_id
1 'polypeptide(L)'
;MRGFGRVFLMRVFSCRRIIKAATNKEGDRMDWIHSVRAIQRAQAKNQLVIFVGSGVSANSGLPTWKQMIRQIAQKLPADFNSDAPFNPEVYLRIPEYLYEQDTSPDHVDYYRTITEILASDAPANPIDELIFEIRPHHIVTTNVDDLLERAQSLNTRLYAVVSQDADLLSVSSDRYLIKMHGDIKDPRTVVVKESDYLDYEQNHPLVSTFIRSLLINHTFLFIGYSLNDYNLNLILNWINFFRKQHQVKGRPQNFLVQTKTPSRYEVRRLASRNLSVVDLNTLPDVILGRAPIPPSLTAAFGRRLYAYLRCITDDRLFQHVLSLADTLDERLTPLLTYGRIAADDLLNAFDFGPSEVVYTTLILKDPEMFRRLRPVFADRRAAAPAAFAKAGIQTLACAGETPITLPDLPARSDEETILLRDYLGNRYLDLQDDLETASPAAQIDYGHLLGHDPAAAVAADAEALDPSDTIAWLLHTLRAHLVERRSAADLSRLFSAEWVRTQPGTGFLRQLFQSTATDQFAMMTDRDRLEDRLRAAHPEDDARVIRHIYGRLSARARGYWFFIRDNHLPFDASTNAQAYLKYAIQGMLCLAGSPGAARSWDDVDVDIVTKFAKPRELTRWFARYRPKGIPFADRGRAFAIFDNLCASVMAFRDPRWLDPLSNLVTLISANPLSLGEAQRLREAGLPAVLSVLIRHPERAAGVFPTVARLICGQPGKIPNKGRWLALLTQTDFEKRLGKFPEYAAVIDTLKS
;
A
#
# COMPACT_ATOMS: atom_id res chain seq x y z
N MET A 1 20.06 30.38 -9.72
CA MET A 1 20.77 29.23 -9.11
C MET A 1 21.10 29.54 -7.65
N ARG A 2 20.92 28.55 -6.75
CA ARG A 2 21.04 28.59 -5.27
C ARG A 2 20.00 29.47 -4.55
N GLY A 3 18.78 28.97 -4.39
CA GLY A 3 17.77 29.63 -3.54
C GLY A 3 16.43 28.94 -3.36
N PHE A 4 16.03 27.99 -4.22
CA PHE A 4 14.65 27.47 -4.23
C PHE A 4 14.48 25.99 -3.81
N GLY A 5 15.56 25.25 -3.56
CA GLY A 5 15.50 23.81 -3.23
C GLY A 5 15.17 23.44 -1.77
N ARG A 6 14.89 24.41 -0.88
CA ARG A 6 14.76 24.17 0.57
C ARG A 6 13.32 24.07 1.09
N VAL A 7 12.33 24.56 0.33
CA VAL A 7 10.93 24.57 0.78
C VAL A 7 10.19 23.28 0.39
N PHE A 8 10.56 22.66 -0.74
CA PHE A 8 9.94 21.41 -1.22
C PHE A 8 10.29 20.19 -0.36
N LEU A 9 11.50 20.16 0.23
CA LEU A 9 11.90 19.09 1.15
C LEU A 9 11.07 19.10 2.45
N MET A 10 10.61 20.24 2.96
CA MET A 10 9.97 20.31 4.29
C MET A 10 8.57 19.69 4.37
N ARG A 11 7.79 19.65 3.28
CA ARG A 11 6.42 19.10 3.30
C ARG A 11 6.38 17.57 3.30
N VAL A 12 7.27 16.89 2.58
CA VAL A 12 7.40 15.41 2.59
C VAL A 12 7.90 14.89 3.95
N PHE A 13 8.70 15.67 4.66
CA PHE A 13 9.13 15.33 6.02
C PHE A 13 8.03 15.46 7.09
N SER A 14 6.92 16.15 6.82
CA SER A 14 5.84 16.37 7.79
C SER A 14 5.08 15.09 8.15
N CYS A 15 4.67 14.29 7.15
CA CYS A 15 4.01 13.00 7.41
C CYS A 15 4.97 11.97 8.04
N ARG A 16 6.25 11.94 7.62
CA ARG A 16 7.27 11.10 8.28
C ARG A 16 7.56 11.55 9.73
N ARG A 17 7.41 12.84 10.06
CA ARG A 17 7.49 13.34 11.43
C ARG A 17 6.30 12.92 12.28
N ILE A 18 5.10 12.80 11.70
CA ILE A 18 3.92 12.28 12.42
C ILE A 18 4.12 10.80 12.76
N ILE A 19 4.66 10.01 11.82
CA ILE A 19 5.02 8.59 12.07
C ILE A 19 6.17 8.47 13.11
N LYS A 20 7.19 9.33 13.04
CA LYS A 20 8.30 9.35 14.03
C LYS A 20 7.96 9.99 15.38
N ALA A 21 6.93 10.84 15.45
CA ALA A 21 6.51 11.51 16.69
C ALA A 21 5.50 10.67 17.45
N ALA A 22 4.66 9.88 16.77
CA ALA A 22 3.83 8.86 17.40
C ALA A 22 4.69 7.81 18.12
N THR A 23 5.81 7.39 17.52
CA THR A 23 6.74 6.41 18.14
C THR A 23 7.48 6.91 19.38
N ASN A 24 7.51 8.22 19.65
CA ASN A 24 8.34 8.79 20.73
C ASN A 24 7.59 9.03 22.06
N LYS A 25 6.26 8.86 22.13
CA LYS A 25 5.50 8.99 23.40
C LYS A 25 4.96 7.67 23.95
N GLU A 26 5.00 6.58 23.18
CA GLU A 26 4.60 5.22 23.58
C GLU A 26 5.79 4.27 23.84
N GLY A 27 6.99 4.83 24.02
CA GLY A 27 8.26 4.11 24.02
C GLY A 27 8.48 3.06 25.13
N ASP A 28 7.57 2.92 26.10
CA ASP A 28 7.68 1.96 27.20
C ASP A 28 6.72 0.74 27.06
N ARG A 29 5.80 0.71 26.09
CA ARG A 29 4.76 -0.35 25.97
C ARG A 29 4.85 -1.27 24.73
N MET A 30 5.73 -0.95 23.76
CA MET A 30 5.62 -1.48 22.38
C MET A 30 6.83 -2.29 21.86
N ASP A 31 7.87 -2.55 22.66
CA ASP A 31 9.14 -3.11 22.15
C ASP A 31 9.00 -4.57 21.65
N TRP A 32 8.33 -5.43 22.42
CA TRP A 32 8.19 -6.84 22.03
C TRP A 32 7.18 -7.04 20.87
N ILE A 33 6.07 -6.30 20.83
CA ILE A 33 5.09 -6.36 19.72
C ILE A 33 5.75 -5.93 18.41
N HIS A 34 6.49 -4.81 18.44
CA HIS A 34 7.25 -4.34 17.30
C HIS A 34 8.27 -5.38 16.84
N SER A 35 8.98 -6.02 17.78
CA SER A 35 9.96 -7.07 17.45
C SER A 35 9.31 -8.27 16.76
N VAL A 36 8.18 -8.79 17.27
CA VAL A 36 7.47 -9.93 16.65
C VAL A 36 7.11 -9.61 15.20
N ARG A 37 6.52 -8.43 14.95
CA ARG A 37 6.17 -7.97 13.60
C ARG A 37 7.38 -7.84 12.69
N ALA A 38 8.46 -7.23 13.18
CA ALA A 38 9.70 -7.08 12.40
C ALA A 38 10.30 -8.45 12.03
N ILE A 39 10.25 -9.40 12.96
CA ILE A 39 10.72 -10.77 12.76
C ILE A 39 9.84 -11.53 11.75
N GLN A 40 8.51 -11.44 11.85
CA GLN A 40 7.58 -12.02 10.88
C GLN A 40 7.79 -11.46 9.46
N ARG A 41 8.03 -10.15 9.34
CA ARG A 41 8.36 -9.52 8.05
C ARG A 41 9.69 -10.03 7.49
N ALA A 42 10.73 -10.15 8.33
CA ALA A 42 12.01 -10.71 7.92
C ALA A 42 11.87 -12.18 7.51
N GLN A 43 11.10 -12.97 8.24
CA GLN A 43 10.79 -14.36 7.93
C GLN A 43 10.10 -14.49 6.56
N ALA A 44 9.06 -13.69 6.30
CA ALA A 44 8.34 -13.69 5.03
C ALA A 44 9.22 -13.35 3.82
N LYS A 45 10.30 -12.59 4.03
CA LYS A 45 11.29 -12.22 3.00
C LYS A 45 12.49 -13.17 2.93
N ASN A 46 12.52 -14.27 3.68
CA ASN A 46 13.70 -15.13 3.86
C ASN A 46 14.95 -14.34 4.32
N GLN A 47 14.73 -13.32 5.15
CA GLN A 47 15.76 -12.43 5.70
C GLN A 47 15.92 -12.58 7.22
N LEU A 48 15.35 -13.61 7.84
CA LEU A 48 15.48 -13.87 9.27
C LEU A 48 16.64 -14.82 9.56
N VAL A 49 17.51 -14.44 10.48
CA VAL A 49 18.51 -15.33 11.08
C VAL A 49 18.24 -15.43 12.58
N ILE A 50 18.14 -16.65 13.11
CA ILE A 50 18.06 -16.86 14.57
C ILE A 50 19.44 -17.24 15.07
N PHE A 51 19.93 -16.46 16.03
CA PHE A 51 21.21 -16.72 16.69
C PHE A 51 20.96 -17.33 18.07
N VAL A 52 21.38 -18.57 18.26
CA VAL A 52 21.13 -19.37 19.45
C VAL A 52 22.38 -19.43 20.31
N GLY A 53 22.31 -18.96 21.55
CA GLY A 53 23.36 -19.09 22.54
C GLY A 53 23.09 -20.19 23.58
N SER A 54 24.07 -20.44 24.46
CA SER A 54 24.02 -21.52 25.45
C SER A 54 22.89 -21.38 26.50
N GLY A 55 22.29 -20.20 26.63
CA GLY A 55 21.11 -19.99 27.46
C GLY A 55 19.85 -20.74 26.98
N VAL A 56 19.82 -21.18 25.71
CA VAL A 56 18.77 -22.10 25.22
C VAL A 56 19.07 -23.53 25.68
N SER A 57 20.28 -24.03 25.41
CA SER A 57 20.75 -25.36 25.84
C SER A 57 20.69 -25.59 27.36
N ALA A 58 20.77 -24.53 28.16
CA ALA A 58 20.60 -24.60 29.61
C ALA A 58 19.23 -25.12 30.06
N ASN A 59 18.19 -25.03 29.21
CA ASN A 59 16.87 -25.62 29.50
C ASN A 59 16.88 -27.15 29.34
N SER A 60 17.89 -27.71 28.68
CA SER A 60 18.18 -29.16 28.61
C SER A 60 19.23 -29.59 29.66
N GLY A 61 19.62 -28.72 30.58
CA GLY A 61 20.59 -29.03 31.65
C GLY A 61 22.06 -28.88 31.27
N LEU A 62 22.38 -28.43 30.05
CA LEU A 62 23.76 -28.13 29.66
C LEU A 62 24.28 -26.84 30.32
N PRO A 63 25.60 -26.73 30.58
CA PRO A 63 26.16 -25.53 31.19
C PRO A 63 26.12 -24.34 30.21
N THR A 64 25.81 -23.16 30.74
CA THR A 64 26.14 -21.90 30.04
C THR A 64 27.65 -21.72 29.92
N TRP A 65 28.12 -20.87 29.01
CA TRP A 65 29.55 -20.57 28.84
C TRP A 65 30.27 -20.28 30.17
N LYS A 66 29.68 -19.45 31.03
CA LYS A 66 30.27 -19.12 32.35
C LYS A 66 30.35 -20.33 33.29
N GLN A 67 29.38 -21.22 33.22
CA GLN A 67 29.36 -22.46 34.01
C GLN A 67 30.38 -23.46 33.46
N MET A 68 30.51 -23.56 32.13
CA MET A 68 31.52 -24.38 31.47
C MET A 68 32.93 -23.94 31.88
N ILE A 69 33.26 -22.64 31.79
CA ILE A 69 34.58 -22.16 32.23
C ILE A 69 34.85 -22.46 33.71
N ARG A 70 33.84 -22.41 34.57
CA ARG A 70 33.99 -22.81 35.98
C ARG A 70 34.29 -24.31 36.13
N GLN A 71 33.66 -25.16 35.35
CA GLN A 71 33.94 -26.60 35.36
C GLN A 71 35.35 -26.91 34.83
N ILE A 72 35.82 -26.17 33.83
CA ILE A 72 37.21 -26.25 33.34
C ILE A 72 38.19 -25.78 34.43
N ALA A 73 37.91 -24.65 35.08
CA ALA A 73 38.74 -24.12 36.16
C ALA A 73 38.89 -25.12 37.33
N GLN A 74 37.89 -25.95 37.59
CA GLN A 74 37.95 -27.00 38.62
C GLN A 74 38.95 -28.12 38.32
N LYS A 75 39.38 -28.26 37.06
CA LYS A 75 40.39 -29.22 36.63
C LYS A 75 41.81 -28.65 36.76
N LEU A 76 41.96 -27.34 36.98
CA LEU A 76 43.23 -26.65 37.20
C LEU A 76 43.62 -26.66 38.70
N PRO A 77 44.88 -26.33 39.04
CA PRO A 77 45.33 -26.21 40.43
C PRO A 77 44.50 -25.24 41.28
N ALA A 78 44.59 -25.37 42.61
CA ALA A 78 43.70 -24.74 43.61
C ALA A 78 43.55 -23.20 43.49
N ASP A 79 44.51 -22.50 42.89
CA ASP A 79 44.46 -21.04 42.71
C ASP A 79 43.31 -20.57 41.79
N PHE A 80 42.73 -21.48 41.00
CA PHE A 80 41.55 -21.21 40.14
C PHE A 80 40.22 -21.71 40.73
N ASN A 81 40.25 -22.37 41.90
CA ASN A 81 39.09 -22.93 42.60
C ASN A 81 38.48 -21.93 43.61
N SER A 82 37.99 -20.79 43.12
CA SER A 82 37.25 -19.82 43.93
C SER A 82 35.79 -19.67 43.50
N ASP A 83 34.89 -19.44 44.45
CA ASP A 83 33.46 -19.14 44.17
C ASP A 83 33.24 -17.71 43.65
N ALA A 84 34.29 -16.88 43.60
CA ALA A 84 34.21 -15.52 43.11
C ALA A 84 34.04 -15.49 41.57
N PRO A 85 33.29 -14.52 41.01
CA PRO A 85 33.20 -14.37 39.55
C PRO A 85 34.57 -14.04 38.94
N PHE A 86 34.99 -14.80 37.93
CA PHE A 86 36.20 -14.48 37.17
C PHE A 86 36.06 -13.14 36.43
N ASN A 87 37.17 -12.40 36.34
CA ASN A 87 37.31 -11.25 35.45
C ASN A 87 37.08 -11.74 33.99
N PRO A 88 36.25 -11.05 33.19
CA PRO A 88 36.07 -11.34 31.78
C PRO A 88 37.34 -11.62 30.97
N GLU A 89 38.45 -10.95 31.31
CA GLU A 89 39.75 -11.11 30.65
C GLU A 89 40.41 -12.48 30.85
N VAL A 90 39.96 -13.26 31.84
CA VAL A 90 40.54 -14.56 32.20
C VAL A 90 39.73 -15.73 31.63
N TYR A 91 38.50 -15.50 31.14
CA TYR A 91 37.63 -16.58 30.67
C TYR A 91 38.24 -17.42 29.54
N LEU A 92 38.99 -16.80 28.62
CA LEU A 92 39.62 -17.50 27.49
C LEU A 92 40.95 -18.16 27.88
N ARG A 93 41.63 -17.64 28.91
CA ARG A 93 42.91 -18.16 29.39
C ARG A 93 42.76 -19.43 30.21
N ILE A 94 41.62 -19.61 30.90
CA ILE A 94 41.38 -20.82 31.70
C ILE A 94 41.43 -22.09 30.82
N PRO A 95 40.71 -22.16 29.68
CA PRO A 95 40.89 -23.28 28.76
C PRO A 95 42.27 -23.36 28.13
N GLU A 96 42.94 -22.23 27.87
CA GLU A 96 44.33 -22.21 27.37
C GLU A 96 45.28 -22.90 28.36
N TYR A 97 45.20 -22.58 29.65
CA TYR A 97 46.02 -23.21 30.67
C TYR A 97 45.78 -24.72 30.77
N LEU A 98 44.53 -25.17 30.59
CA LEU A 98 44.24 -26.60 30.57
C LEU A 98 44.86 -27.28 29.34
N TYR A 99 44.82 -26.61 28.19
CA TYR A 99 45.43 -27.11 26.94
C TYR A 99 46.95 -27.21 27.05
N GLU A 100 47.62 -26.17 27.57
CA GLU A 100 49.08 -26.13 27.76
C GLU A 100 49.58 -27.16 28.78
N GLN A 101 48.77 -27.49 29.79
CA GLN A 101 49.10 -28.51 30.80
C GLN A 101 48.93 -29.94 30.28
N ASP A 102 48.17 -30.14 29.21
CA ASP A 102 47.98 -31.43 28.60
C ASP A 102 49.22 -31.86 27.81
N THR A 103 49.88 -32.91 28.28
CA THR A 103 51.07 -33.50 27.66
C THR A 103 50.76 -34.78 26.88
N SER A 104 49.48 -35.17 26.79
CA SER A 104 49.05 -36.29 25.95
C SER A 104 49.30 -35.98 24.46
N PRO A 105 49.55 -37.00 23.62
CA PRO A 105 49.70 -36.79 22.18
C PRO A 105 48.49 -36.05 21.60
N ASP A 106 48.74 -34.98 20.83
CA ASP A 106 47.72 -34.13 20.20
C ASP A 106 46.69 -33.52 21.19
N HIS A 107 47.03 -33.39 22.47
CA HIS A 107 46.17 -32.84 23.52
C HIS A 107 44.80 -33.54 23.66
N VAL A 108 44.79 -34.87 23.50
CA VAL A 108 43.56 -35.70 23.56
C VAL A 108 42.84 -35.58 24.91
N ASP A 109 43.56 -35.43 26.01
CA ASP A 109 42.96 -35.34 27.35
C ASP A 109 42.20 -34.02 27.56
N TYR A 110 42.69 -32.92 27.00
CA TYR A 110 41.99 -31.64 26.94
C TYR A 110 40.67 -31.78 26.18
N TYR A 111 40.73 -32.29 24.95
CA TYR A 111 39.53 -32.44 24.11
C TYR A 111 38.52 -33.39 24.74
N ARG A 112 38.97 -34.49 25.34
CA ARG A 112 38.11 -35.39 26.12
C ARG A 112 37.42 -34.66 27.26
N THR A 113 38.14 -33.84 28.02
CA THR A 113 37.57 -33.06 29.14
C THR A 113 36.50 -32.08 28.65
N ILE A 114 36.78 -31.36 27.55
CA ILE A 114 35.80 -30.44 26.93
C ILE A 114 34.56 -31.20 26.46
N THR A 115 34.74 -32.33 25.78
CA THR A 115 33.64 -33.20 25.34
C THR A 115 32.86 -33.74 26.53
N GLU A 116 33.48 -34.17 27.62
CA GLU A 116 32.79 -34.67 28.82
C GLU A 116 31.93 -33.60 29.50
N ILE A 117 32.41 -32.35 29.56
CA ILE A 117 31.68 -31.21 30.13
C ILE A 117 30.45 -30.85 29.28
N LEU A 118 30.54 -31.05 27.97
CA LEU A 118 29.53 -30.62 26.99
C LEU A 118 28.66 -31.76 26.47
N ALA A 119 29.04 -33.02 26.74
CA ALA A 119 28.25 -34.19 26.41
C ALA A 119 27.00 -34.22 27.29
N SER A 120 25.85 -34.45 26.66
CA SER A 120 24.59 -34.63 27.37
C SER A 120 23.67 -35.54 26.60
N ASP A 121 23.17 -36.56 27.29
CA ASP A 121 22.09 -37.43 26.80
C ASP A 121 20.71 -36.75 26.89
N ALA A 122 20.65 -35.51 27.40
CA ALA A 122 19.40 -34.78 27.49
C ALA A 122 18.81 -34.56 26.09
N PRO A 123 17.47 -34.70 25.94
CA PRO A 123 16.82 -34.40 24.68
C PRO A 123 16.88 -32.89 24.37
N ALA A 124 16.72 -32.56 23.09
CA ALA A 124 16.39 -31.22 22.67
C ALA A 124 15.18 -30.70 23.47
N ASN A 125 15.21 -29.42 23.84
CA ASN A 125 14.11 -28.82 24.59
C ASN A 125 13.07 -28.23 23.61
N PRO A 126 11.85 -27.91 24.08
CA PRO A 126 10.81 -27.41 23.19
C PRO A 126 11.10 -26.06 22.51
N ILE A 127 12.08 -25.29 22.99
CA ILE A 127 12.51 -24.05 22.31
C ILE A 127 13.28 -24.39 21.03
N ASP A 128 14.10 -25.46 21.05
CA ASP A 128 14.82 -25.94 19.87
C ASP A 128 13.83 -26.27 18.74
N GLU A 129 12.78 -27.03 19.06
CA GLU A 129 11.71 -27.37 18.11
C GLU A 129 11.01 -26.12 17.55
N LEU A 130 10.70 -25.16 18.42
CA LEU A 130 10.02 -23.92 18.06
C LEU A 130 10.87 -23.03 17.14
N ILE A 131 12.20 -23.03 17.29
CA ILE A 131 13.13 -22.33 16.36
C ILE A 131 12.94 -22.88 14.94
N PHE A 132 12.83 -24.20 14.78
CA PHE A 132 12.58 -24.82 13.47
C PHE A 132 11.16 -24.59 12.96
N GLU A 133 10.16 -24.46 13.84
CA GLU A 133 8.80 -24.06 13.44
C GLU A 133 8.75 -22.62 12.90
N ILE A 134 9.56 -21.72 13.44
CA ILE A 134 9.72 -20.34 12.91
C ILE A 134 10.35 -20.35 11.51
N ARG A 135 11.04 -21.42 11.08
CA ARG A 135 11.66 -21.52 9.74
C ARG A 135 12.51 -20.28 9.36
N PRO A 136 13.47 -19.85 10.20
CA PRO A 136 14.42 -18.79 9.82
C PRO A 136 15.23 -19.18 8.58
N HIS A 137 15.73 -18.22 7.82
CA HIS A 137 16.55 -18.51 6.63
C HIS A 137 17.82 -19.26 7.00
N HIS A 138 18.53 -18.80 8.04
CA HIS A 138 19.63 -19.53 8.65
C HIS A 138 19.50 -19.54 10.17
N ILE A 139 20.08 -20.55 10.79
CA ILE A 139 20.31 -20.61 12.23
C ILE A 139 21.81 -20.47 12.43
N VAL A 140 22.23 -19.62 13.36
CA VAL A 140 23.63 -19.46 13.73
C VAL A 140 23.75 -19.76 15.22
N THR A 141 24.79 -20.46 15.64
CA THR A 141 25.02 -20.74 17.05
C THR A 141 26.51 -20.73 17.39
N THR A 142 26.81 -20.34 18.62
CA THR A 142 28.13 -20.54 19.24
C THR A 142 28.17 -21.80 20.10
N ASN A 143 27.08 -22.55 20.14
CA ASN A 143 27.00 -23.79 20.88
C ASN A 143 27.62 -24.90 20.03
N VAL A 144 28.38 -25.76 20.68
CA VAL A 144 29.02 -26.92 20.03
C VAL A 144 28.22 -28.21 20.22
N ASP A 145 27.26 -28.20 21.16
CA ASP A 145 26.32 -29.29 21.39
C ASP A 145 25.44 -29.59 20.16
N ASP A 146 24.78 -30.75 20.16
CA ASP A 146 23.99 -31.24 19.03
C ASP A 146 22.45 -31.17 19.27
N LEU A 147 22.00 -30.35 20.23
CA LEU A 147 20.58 -30.30 20.61
C LEU A 147 19.69 -29.78 19.48
N LEU A 148 20.15 -28.78 18.72
CA LEU A 148 19.39 -28.23 17.60
C LEU A 148 19.21 -29.30 16.50
N GLU A 149 20.23 -30.09 16.25
CA GLU A 149 20.24 -31.18 15.27
C GLU A 149 19.33 -32.33 15.70
N ARG A 150 19.21 -32.57 17.01
CA ARG A 150 18.35 -33.60 17.61
C ARG A 150 16.91 -33.15 17.87
N ALA A 151 16.54 -31.90 17.56
CA ALA A 151 15.17 -31.43 17.70
C ALA A 151 14.20 -32.30 16.87
N GLN A 152 13.03 -32.63 17.43
CA GLN A 152 12.08 -33.55 16.78
C GLN A 152 11.19 -32.88 15.72
N SER A 153 11.48 -31.63 15.36
CA SER A 153 10.75 -30.90 14.32
C SER A 153 11.01 -31.47 12.92
N LEU A 154 9.96 -31.62 12.10
CA LEU A 154 10.13 -32.03 10.70
C LEU A 154 11.00 -31.07 9.88
N ASN A 155 11.08 -29.80 10.29
CA ASN A 155 11.81 -28.76 9.61
C ASN A 155 13.34 -28.83 9.83
N THR A 156 13.83 -29.63 10.78
CA THR A 156 15.28 -29.76 11.05
C THR A 156 16.04 -30.23 9.83
N ARG A 157 15.44 -31.13 9.04
CA ARG A 157 15.99 -31.68 7.79
C ARG A 157 16.14 -30.65 6.68
N LEU A 158 15.56 -29.45 6.82
CA LEU A 158 15.72 -28.37 5.85
C LEU A 158 17.07 -27.65 5.99
N TYR A 159 17.79 -27.85 7.10
CA TYR A 159 19.02 -27.12 7.42
C TYR A 159 20.23 -28.04 7.27
N ALA A 160 21.19 -27.62 6.44
CA ALA A 160 22.49 -28.24 6.38
C ALA A 160 23.36 -27.76 7.54
N VAL A 161 23.97 -28.68 8.28
CA VAL A 161 24.89 -28.34 9.38
C VAL A 161 26.23 -27.90 8.80
N VAL A 162 26.74 -26.78 9.29
CA VAL A 162 28.03 -26.20 8.90
C VAL A 162 28.78 -25.90 10.19
N SER A 163 29.86 -26.63 10.44
CA SER A 163 30.75 -26.43 11.59
C SER A 163 32.16 -25.97 11.19
N GLN A 164 32.51 -26.10 9.91
CA GLN A 164 33.81 -25.72 9.37
C GLN A 164 33.66 -25.21 7.93
N ASP A 165 34.69 -24.53 7.43
CA ASP A 165 34.70 -23.93 6.10
C ASP A 165 34.51 -24.95 4.96
N ALA A 166 35.01 -26.18 5.14
CA ALA A 166 34.83 -27.26 4.18
C ALA A 166 33.35 -27.65 3.98
N ASP A 167 32.50 -27.48 4.99
CA ASP A 167 31.08 -27.83 4.93
C ASP A 167 30.32 -26.87 4.00
N LEU A 168 30.66 -25.57 4.03
CA LEU A 168 30.10 -24.56 3.12
C LEU A 168 30.44 -24.82 1.64
N LEU A 169 31.58 -25.46 1.38
CA LEU A 169 32.02 -25.80 0.03
C LEU A 169 31.44 -27.13 -0.47
N SER A 170 31.13 -28.05 0.45
CA SER A 170 30.71 -29.41 0.12
C SER A 170 29.18 -29.58 0.10
N VAL A 171 28.43 -28.74 0.83
CA VAL A 171 26.98 -28.84 0.94
C VAL A 171 26.31 -27.59 0.37
N SER A 172 25.62 -27.73 -0.76
CA SER A 172 24.76 -26.67 -1.29
C SER A 172 23.36 -26.79 -0.69
N SER A 173 22.99 -25.82 0.15
CA SER A 173 21.66 -25.72 0.76
C SER A 173 21.18 -24.26 0.77
N ASP A 174 19.86 -24.07 0.67
CA ASP A 174 19.24 -22.75 0.85
C ASP A 174 19.23 -22.33 2.33
N ARG A 175 19.35 -23.28 3.26
CA ARG A 175 19.29 -23.04 4.71
C ARG A 175 20.41 -23.78 5.43
N TYR A 176 21.03 -23.08 6.37
CA TYR A 176 22.18 -23.58 7.11
C TYR A 176 21.94 -23.44 8.61
N LEU A 177 22.38 -24.45 9.36
CA LEU A 177 22.66 -24.38 10.80
C LEU A 177 24.17 -24.21 10.96
N ILE A 178 24.60 -22.99 11.23
CA ILE A 178 26.02 -22.62 11.28
C ILE A 178 26.48 -22.61 12.73
N LYS A 179 27.40 -23.53 13.05
CA LYS A 179 28.05 -23.64 14.36
C LYS A 179 29.38 -22.91 14.25
N MET A 180 29.40 -21.66 14.73
CA MET A 180 30.57 -20.78 14.65
C MET A 180 31.78 -21.36 15.38
N HIS A 181 31.54 -22.03 16.52
CA HIS A 181 32.59 -22.49 17.41
C HIS A 181 32.87 -23.98 17.27
N GLY A 182 32.57 -24.56 16.11
CA GLY A 182 32.80 -25.97 15.81
C GLY A 182 31.68 -26.91 16.30
N ASP A 183 31.96 -28.20 16.27
CA ASP A 183 31.02 -29.26 16.64
C ASP A 183 31.64 -30.23 17.64
N ILE A 184 30.87 -30.66 18.64
CA ILE A 184 31.29 -31.68 19.60
C ILE A 184 31.65 -33.03 18.97
N LYS A 185 31.16 -33.32 17.76
CA LYS A 185 31.49 -34.53 16.98
C LYS A 185 32.91 -34.51 16.39
N ASP A 186 33.47 -33.32 16.16
CA ASP A 186 34.90 -33.15 15.85
C ASP A 186 35.51 -32.15 16.84
N PRO A 187 35.91 -32.61 18.05
CA PRO A 187 36.37 -31.75 19.13
C PRO A 187 37.52 -30.81 18.74
N ARG A 188 38.30 -31.13 17.72
CA ARG A 188 39.42 -30.29 17.24
C ARG A 188 38.95 -29.01 16.58
N THR A 189 37.71 -28.96 16.11
CA THR A 189 37.09 -27.76 15.52
C THR A 189 36.54 -26.80 16.58
N VAL A 190 36.51 -27.23 17.85
CA VAL A 190 35.87 -26.48 18.93
C VAL A 190 36.69 -25.24 19.31
N VAL A 191 36.05 -24.07 19.28
CA VAL A 191 36.65 -22.77 19.60
C VAL A 191 36.36 -22.39 21.05
N VAL A 192 37.33 -22.60 21.94
CA VAL A 192 37.16 -22.40 23.39
C VAL A 192 38.35 -21.72 24.05
N LYS A 193 39.58 -22.01 23.64
CA LYS A 193 40.81 -21.44 24.24
C LYS A 193 41.24 -20.13 23.59
N GLU A 194 42.14 -19.38 24.23
CA GLU A 194 42.54 -18.03 23.79
C GLU A 194 43.12 -18.06 22.37
N SER A 195 43.94 -19.05 22.04
CA SER A 195 44.51 -19.18 20.70
C SER A 195 43.44 -19.38 19.62
N ASP A 196 42.37 -20.15 19.90
CA ASP A 196 41.29 -20.39 18.92
C ASP A 196 40.57 -19.09 18.53
N TYR A 197 40.37 -18.21 19.51
CA TYR A 197 39.73 -16.91 19.28
C TYR A 197 40.65 -15.95 18.51
N LEU A 198 41.96 -16.00 18.77
CA LEU A 198 42.96 -15.18 18.06
C LEU A 198 43.12 -15.60 16.60
N ASP A 199 43.10 -16.90 16.34
CA ASP A 199 43.30 -17.48 15.00
C ASP A 199 41.97 -17.72 14.24
N TYR A 200 40.84 -17.30 14.81
CA TYR A 200 39.50 -17.60 14.29
C TYR A 200 39.31 -17.15 12.83
N GLU A 201 39.77 -15.96 12.47
CA GLU A 201 39.62 -15.42 11.11
C GLU A 201 40.50 -16.16 10.09
N GLN A 202 41.65 -16.69 10.52
CA GLN A 202 42.53 -17.51 9.69
C GLN A 202 41.98 -18.93 9.52
N ASN A 203 41.39 -19.50 10.57
CA ASN A 203 40.87 -20.87 10.59
C ASN A 203 39.47 -21.00 10.00
N HIS A 204 38.64 -19.95 10.08
CA HIS A 204 37.25 -19.93 9.59
C HIS A 204 36.92 -18.74 8.66
N PRO A 205 37.73 -18.43 7.64
CA PRO A 205 37.52 -17.27 6.77
C PRO A 205 36.19 -17.30 6.00
N LEU A 206 35.72 -18.47 5.54
CA LEU A 206 34.48 -18.59 4.79
C LEU A 206 33.26 -18.42 5.69
N VAL A 207 33.23 -19.11 6.85
CA VAL A 207 32.14 -18.95 7.84
C VAL A 207 32.06 -17.50 8.33
N SER A 208 33.20 -16.87 8.67
CA SER A 208 33.23 -15.47 9.09
C SER A 208 32.70 -14.52 8.00
N THR A 209 33.12 -14.73 6.75
CA THR A 209 32.66 -13.94 5.59
C THR A 209 31.17 -14.13 5.33
N PHE A 210 30.66 -15.36 5.46
CA PHE A 210 29.24 -15.65 5.29
C PHE A 210 28.39 -14.94 6.35
N ILE A 211 28.80 -14.97 7.62
CA ILE A 211 28.10 -14.29 8.72
C ILE A 211 28.13 -12.76 8.54
N ARG A 212 29.26 -12.19 8.07
CA ARG A 212 29.36 -10.78 7.69
C ARG A 212 28.32 -10.43 6.62
N SER A 213 28.18 -11.28 5.60
CA SER A 213 27.18 -11.10 4.54
C SER A 213 25.77 -11.09 5.11
N LEU A 214 25.40 -12.07 5.93
CA LEU A 214 24.08 -12.14 6.56
C LEU A 214 23.77 -10.89 7.40
N LEU A 215 24.70 -10.39 8.19
CA LEU A 215 24.47 -9.21 9.03
C LEU A 215 24.27 -7.90 8.24
N ILE A 216 24.53 -7.89 6.94
CA ILE A 216 24.28 -6.73 6.06
C ILE A 216 22.80 -6.63 5.67
N ASN A 217 22.16 -7.74 5.31
CA ASN A 217 20.81 -7.76 4.72
C ASN A 217 19.78 -8.64 5.46
N HIS A 218 20.16 -9.35 6.51
CA HIS A 218 19.25 -10.13 7.37
C HIS A 218 19.01 -9.45 8.73
N THR A 219 17.83 -9.69 9.28
CA THR A 219 17.48 -9.41 10.68
C THR A 219 17.93 -10.57 11.55
N PHE A 220 18.78 -10.28 12.54
CA PHE A 220 19.20 -11.26 13.54
C PHE A 220 18.32 -11.21 14.77
N LEU A 221 17.83 -12.37 15.21
CA LEU A 221 17.17 -12.59 16.49
C LEU A 221 18.10 -13.37 17.42
N PHE A 222 18.71 -12.70 18.39
CA PHE A 222 19.59 -13.29 19.38
C PHE A 222 18.78 -13.80 20.58
N ILE A 223 18.83 -15.12 20.83
CA ILE A 223 18.14 -15.80 21.93
C ILE A 223 19.12 -16.63 22.77
N GLY A 224 18.93 -16.60 24.10
CA GLY A 224 19.83 -17.32 25.03
C GLY A 224 21.29 -16.85 24.96
N TYR A 225 21.54 -15.65 24.44
CA TYR A 225 22.87 -15.16 24.13
C TYR A 225 23.16 -13.84 24.87
N SER A 226 24.36 -13.70 25.42
CA SER A 226 24.72 -12.58 26.31
C SER A 226 25.60 -11.51 25.66
N LEU A 227 25.81 -11.53 24.34
CA LEU A 227 26.68 -10.57 23.59
C LEU A 227 28.11 -10.46 24.13
N ASN A 228 28.63 -11.48 24.80
CA ASN A 228 29.98 -11.49 25.34
C ASN A 228 30.99 -12.20 24.44
N ASP A 229 30.56 -12.79 23.32
CA ASP A 229 31.47 -13.43 22.37
C ASP A 229 32.33 -12.39 21.65
N TYR A 230 33.64 -12.61 21.62
CA TYR A 230 34.60 -11.69 21.01
C TYR A 230 34.42 -11.62 19.48
N ASN A 231 34.34 -12.78 18.82
CA ASN A 231 34.29 -12.89 17.36
C ASN A 231 33.03 -12.22 16.80
N LEU A 232 31.86 -12.51 17.37
CA LEU A 232 30.61 -11.87 16.94
C LEU A 232 30.61 -10.36 17.21
N ASN A 233 31.16 -9.90 18.35
CA ASN A 233 31.28 -8.46 18.63
C ASN A 233 32.18 -7.75 17.61
N LEU A 234 33.28 -8.38 17.21
CA LEU A 234 34.18 -7.86 16.18
C LEU A 234 33.44 -7.68 14.85
N ILE A 235 32.72 -8.71 14.40
CA ILE A 235 31.91 -8.67 13.17
C ILE A 235 30.83 -7.58 13.26
N LEU A 236 30.08 -7.51 14.36
CA LEU A 236 29.04 -6.49 14.56
C LEU A 236 29.62 -5.07 14.55
N ASN A 237 30.77 -4.86 15.19
CA ASN A 237 31.45 -3.56 15.23
C ASN A 237 31.98 -3.15 13.86
N TRP A 238 32.53 -4.10 13.09
CA TRP A 238 33.00 -3.90 11.73
C TRP A 238 31.89 -3.35 10.82
N ILE A 239 30.71 -3.98 10.82
CA ILE A 239 29.56 -3.50 10.02
C ILE A 239 29.08 -2.13 10.52
N ASN A 240 29.05 -1.93 11.84
CA ASN A 240 28.64 -0.65 12.42
C ASN A 240 29.62 0.50 12.11
N PHE A 241 30.90 0.20 11.93
CA PHE A 241 31.92 1.17 11.49
C PHE A 241 31.60 1.66 10.07
N PHE A 242 31.46 0.75 9.09
CA PHE A 242 31.12 1.13 7.71
C PHE A 242 29.78 1.87 7.61
N ARG A 243 28.79 1.49 8.42
CA ARG A 243 27.52 2.21 8.51
C ARG A 243 27.72 3.68 8.87
N LYS A 244 28.52 3.95 9.91
CA LYS A 244 28.81 5.33 10.35
C LYS A 244 29.58 6.10 9.28
N GLN A 245 30.56 5.46 8.67
CA GLN A 245 31.37 6.04 7.59
C GLN A 245 30.51 6.47 6.38
N HIS A 246 29.59 5.61 5.94
CA HIS A 246 28.73 5.86 4.78
C HIS A 246 27.39 6.54 5.12
N GLN A 247 27.17 6.93 6.37
CA GLN A 247 25.95 7.62 6.85
C GLN A 247 24.64 6.89 6.50
N VAL A 248 24.67 5.56 6.43
CA VAL A 248 23.51 4.73 6.08
C VAL A 248 22.48 4.79 7.21
N LYS A 249 21.25 5.20 6.88
CA LYS A 249 20.15 5.39 7.84
C LYS A 249 19.19 4.21 7.95
N GLY A 250 19.04 3.40 6.90
CA GLY A 250 18.12 2.26 6.85
C GLY A 250 18.88 0.94 6.72
N ARG A 251 18.60 -0.01 7.61
CA ARG A 251 19.07 -1.40 7.52
C ARG A 251 18.14 -2.32 8.33
N PRO A 252 18.19 -3.65 8.12
CA PRO A 252 17.48 -4.60 8.98
C PRO A 252 17.86 -4.40 10.44
N GLN A 253 16.85 -4.40 11.31
CA GLN A 253 17.02 -4.27 12.74
C GLN A 253 17.33 -5.64 13.35
N ASN A 254 18.24 -5.69 14.32
CA ASN A 254 18.55 -6.91 15.06
C ASN A 254 17.95 -6.82 16.46
N PHE A 255 17.50 -7.95 16.98
CA PHE A 255 16.80 -8.06 18.26
C PHE A 255 17.58 -8.94 19.23
N LEU A 256 17.76 -8.46 20.45
CA LEU A 256 18.36 -9.20 21.56
C LEU A 256 17.28 -9.50 22.59
N VAL A 257 16.98 -10.76 22.80
CA VAL A 257 15.98 -11.20 23.78
C VAL A 257 16.64 -11.47 25.12
N GLN A 258 16.16 -10.82 26.18
CA GLN A 258 16.69 -10.99 27.53
C GLN A 258 15.61 -10.78 28.60
N THR A 259 15.90 -11.20 29.83
CA THR A 259 15.06 -10.97 31.02
C THR A 259 15.62 -9.89 31.95
N LYS A 260 16.81 -9.35 31.65
CA LYS A 260 17.36 -8.24 32.42
C LYS A 260 16.81 -6.95 31.81
N THR A 261 16.00 -6.22 32.57
CA THR A 261 15.50 -4.91 32.15
C THR A 261 16.69 -3.97 31.96
N PRO A 262 16.96 -3.52 30.71
CA PRO A 262 18.12 -2.70 30.42
C PRO A 262 17.94 -1.30 30.98
N SER A 263 19.03 -0.69 31.45
CA SER A 263 18.98 0.74 31.80
C SER A 263 18.78 1.61 30.54
N ARG A 264 18.26 2.84 30.69
CA ARG A 264 18.14 3.80 29.57
C ARG A 264 19.48 4.09 28.86
N TYR A 265 20.61 3.90 29.54
CA TYR A 265 21.94 4.03 28.95
C TYR A 265 22.32 2.80 28.13
N GLU A 266 22.00 1.61 28.64
CA GLU A 266 22.24 0.33 27.96
C GLU A 266 21.40 0.20 26.69
N VAL A 267 20.11 0.57 26.74
CA VAL A 267 19.24 0.65 25.55
C VAL A 267 19.87 1.54 24.47
N ARG A 268 20.35 2.73 24.84
CA ARG A 268 21.01 3.65 23.87
C ARG A 268 22.33 3.08 23.34
N ARG A 269 23.13 2.45 24.19
CA ARG A 269 24.39 1.80 23.78
C ARG A 269 24.13 0.70 22.76
N LEU A 270 23.18 -0.19 23.01
CA LEU A 270 22.83 -1.30 22.12
C LEU A 270 22.15 -0.80 20.84
N ALA A 271 21.25 0.18 20.92
CA ALA A 271 20.64 0.80 19.75
C ALA A 271 21.70 1.43 18.82
N SER A 272 22.76 2.03 19.37
CA SER A 272 23.88 2.56 18.57
C SER A 272 24.60 1.49 17.73
N ARG A 273 24.55 0.22 18.19
CA ARG A 273 25.07 -0.98 17.53
C ARG A 273 24.01 -1.71 16.69
N ASN A 274 22.83 -1.11 16.49
CA ASN A 274 21.67 -1.68 15.80
C ASN A 274 21.12 -2.95 16.48
N LEU A 275 21.13 -2.96 17.80
CA LEU A 275 20.52 -4.00 18.62
C LEU A 275 19.38 -3.38 19.43
N SER A 276 18.16 -3.83 19.16
CA SER A 276 16.98 -3.52 19.98
C SER A 276 16.76 -4.62 21.00
N VAL A 277 16.48 -4.21 22.23
CA VAL A 277 16.38 -5.15 23.35
C VAL A 277 14.92 -5.51 23.56
N VAL A 278 14.61 -6.79 23.50
CA VAL A 278 13.30 -7.31 23.89
C VAL A 278 13.38 -7.80 25.32
N ASP A 279 12.80 -7.04 26.25
CA ASP A 279 12.67 -7.45 27.65
C ASP A 279 11.46 -8.40 27.82
N LEU A 280 11.75 -9.67 28.04
CA LEU A 280 10.75 -10.71 28.25
C LEU A 280 9.88 -10.49 29.50
N ASN A 281 10.30 -9.64 30.44
CA ASN A 281 9.48 -9.27 31.60
C ASN A 281 8.26 -8.43 31.21
N THR A 282 8.30 -7.77 30.05
CA THR A 282 7.21 -6.93 29.53
C THR A 282 6.10 -7.72 28.84
N LEU A 283 6.26 -9.04 28.66
CA LEU A 283 5.19 -9.88 28.11
C LEU A 283 3.98 -9.92 29.05
N PRO A 284 2.76 -9.65 28.55
CA PRO A 284 1.54 -9.72 29.36
C PRO A 284 1.25 -11.13 29.88
N ASP A 285 0.71 -11.22 31.10
CA ASP A 285 0.34 -12.51 31.71
C ASP A 285 -0.70 -13.29 30.90
N VAL A 286 -1.55 -12.59 30.13
CA VAL A 286 -2.53 -13.20 29.22
C VAL A 286 -1.85 -14.08 28.17
N ILE A 287 -0.69 -13.66 27.65
CA ILE A 287 0.09 -14.45 26.70
C ILE A 287 0.70 -15.67 27.41
N LEU A 288 1.28 -15.48 28.59
CA LEU A 288 1.88 -16.57 29.36
C LEU A 288 0.84 -17.63 29.79
N GLY A 289 -0.40 -17.22 30.04
CA GLY A 289 -1.49 -18.13 30.39
C GLY A 289 -2.13 -18.85 29.21
N ARG A 290 -2.00 -18.33 27.98
CA ARG A 290 -2.60 -18.92 26.77
C ARG A 290 -1.60 -19.67 25.90
N ALA A 291 -0.32 -19.30 25.95
CA ALA A 291 0.72 -20.01 25.23
C ALA A 291 0.77 -21.47 25.72
N PRO A 292 0.82 -22.46 24.81
CA PRO A 292 0.90 -23.87 25.17
C PRO A 292 2.32 -24.23 25.64
N ILE A 293 2.76 -23.66 26.76
CA ILE A 293 4.11 -23.85 27.30
C ILE A 293 4.25 -25.29 27.82
N PRO A 294 5.19 -26.10 27.30
CA PRO A 294 5.36 -27.47 27.75
C PRO A 294 5.81 -27.56 29.22
N PRO A 295 5.32 -28.54 30.00
CA PRO A 295 5.70 -28.72 31.40
C PRO A 295 7.19 -28.97 31.64
N SER A 296 7.92 -29.45 30.64
CA SER A 296 9.37 -29.66 30.70
C SER A 296 10.18 -28.37 30.83
N LEU A 297 9.62 -27.23 30.41
CA LEU A 297 10.25 -25.91 30.59
C LEU A 297 9.94 -25.34 31.98
N THR A 298 10.82 -25.61 32.94
CA THR A 298 10.66 -25.16 34.33
C THR A 298 11.22 -23.76 34.59
N ALA A 299 12.32 -23.40 33.91
CA ALA A 299 12.99 -22.13 34.11
C ALA A 299 12.14 -20.94 33.63
N ALA A 300 12.08 -19.87 34.43
CA ALA A 300 11.30 -18.67 34.12
C ALA A 300 11.70 -18.02 32.78
N PHE A 301 13.01 -18.00 32.48
CA PHE A 301 13.53 -17.55 31.19
C PHE A 301 12.99 -18.39 30.03
N GLY A 302 13.12 -19.72 30.11
CA GLY A 302 12.67 -20.64 29.05
C GLY A 302 11.16 -20.53 28.79
N ARG A 303 10.35 -20.46 29.84
CA ARG A 303 8.89 -20.28 29.71
C ARG A 303 8.50 -18.99 28.99
N ARG A 304 9.12 -17.86 29.36
CA ARG A 304 8.84 -16.56 28.72
C ARG A 304 9.37 -16.50 27.29
N LEU A 305 10.56 -17.06 27.05
CA LEU A 305 11.14 -17.15 25.71
C LEU A 305 10.27 -17.99 24.77
N TYR A 306 9.79 -19.15 25.25
CA TYR A 306 8.86 -19.99 24.49
C TYR A 306 7.59 -19.23 24.12
N ALA A 307 6.95 -18.56 25.08
CA ALA A 307 5.73 -17.80 24.82
C ALA A 307 5.96 -16.66 23.81
N TYR A 308 7.08 -15.94 23.91
CA TYR A 308 7.46 -14.91 22.95
C TYR A 308 7.69 -15.46 21.54
N LEU A 309 8.47 -16.54 21.42
CA LEU A 309 8.72 -17.20 20.14
C LEU A 309 7.43 -17.78 19.53
N ARG A 310 6.49 -18.22 20.37
CA ARG A 310 5.19 -18.70 19.93
C ARG A 310 4.34 -17.59 19.32
N CYS A 311 4.44 -16.36 19.82
CA CYS A 311 3.78 -15.20 19.19
C CYS A 311 4.27 -14.92 17.76
N ILE A 312 5.47 -15.40 17.37
CA ILE A 312 5.96 -15.25 15.99
C ILE A 312 5.26 -16.23 15.04
N THR A 313 4.94 -17.43 15.51
CA THR A 313 4.36 -18.52 14.69
C THR A 313 2.84 -18.61 14.78
N ASP A 314 2.25 -18.22 15.91
CA ASP A 314 0.81 -18.29 16.17
C ASP A 314 0.18 -16.89 16.11
N ASP A 315 -0.31 -16.55 14.91
CA ASP A 315 -1.02 -15.30 14.68
C ASP A 315 -2.25 -15.14 15.58
N ARG A 316 -2.94 -16.22 15.98
CA ARG A 316 -4.09 -16.12 16.88
C ARG A 316 -3.62 -15.69 18.26
N LEU A 317 -2.58 -16.31 18.80
CA LEU A 317 -2.01 -15.93 20.09
C LEU A 317 -1.57 -14.46 20.08
N PHE A 318 -0.92 -14.01 19.01
CA PHE A 318 -0.49 -12.62 18.85
C PHE A 318 -1.67 -11.63 18.69
N GLN A 319 -2.72 -12.00 17.95
CA GLN A 319 -3.90 -11.15 17.75
C GLN A 319 -4.68 -10.86 19.04
N HIS A 320 -4.61 -11.72 20.05
CA HIS A 320 -5.31 -11.48 21.32
C HIS A 320 -4.79 -10.27 22.12
N VAL A 321 -3.62 -9.75 21.76
CA VAL A 321 -2.99 -8.59 22.41
C VAL A 321 -2.90 -7.38 21.48
N LEU A 322 -3.21 -7.55 20.19
CA LEU A 322 -3.35 -6.44 19.26
C LEU A 322 -4.71 -5.77 19.47
N SER A 323 -4.72 -4.45 19.57
CA SER A 323 -5.99 -3.73 19.52
C SER A 323 -6.57 -3.82 18.10
N LEU A 324 -7.89 -3.65 17.98
CA LEU A 324 -8.52 -3.53 16.66
C LEU A 324 -7.90 -2.37 15.85
N ALA A 325 -7.50 -1.29 16.53
CA ALA A 325 -6.82 -0.15 15.91
C ALA A 325 -5.48 -0.58 15.30
N ASP A 326 -4.64 -1.33 16.03
CA ASP A 326 -3.35 -1.81 15.52
C ASP A 326 -3.48 -2.73 14.31
N THR A 327 -4.55 -3.52 14.28
CA THR A 327 -4.82 -4.46 13.17
C THR A 327 -5.28 -3.70 11.93
N LEU A 328 -6.20 -2.74 12.10
CA LEU A 328 -6.68 -1.90 11.00
C LEU A 328 -5.56 -1.03 10.45
N ASP A 329 -4.77 -0.40 11.31
CA ASP A 329 -3.66 0.44 10.87
C ASP A 329 -2.64 -0.36 10.06
N GLU A 330 -2.31 -1.58 10.47
CA GLU A 330 -1.42 -2.46 9.72
C GLU A 330 -1.98 -2.81 8.33
N ARG A 331 -3.27 -3.17 8.25
CA ARG A 331 -3.90 -3.59 6.99
C ARG A 331 -4.18 -2.43 6.03
N LEU A 332 -4.46 -1.24 6.57
CA LEU A 332 -4.88 -0.08 5.79
C LEU A 332 -3.72 0.88 5.45
N THR A 333 -2.61 0.85 6.20
CA THR A 333 -1.43 1.71 5.92
C THR A 333 -0.92 1.58 4.49
N PRO A 334 -0.77 0.37 3.89
CA PRO A 334 -0.33 0.25 2.50
C PRO A 334 -1.26 0.98 1.52
N LEU A 335 -2.56 1.02 1.80
CA LEU A 335 -3.55 1.68 0.95
C LEU A 335 -3.45 3.21 0.99
N LEU A 336 -2.80 3.78 2.01
CA LEU A 336 -2.65 5.24 2.15
C LEU A 336 -1.77 5.86 1.06
N THR A 337 -1.01 5.06 0.30
CA THR A 337 -0.27 5.54 -0.88
C THR A 337 -1.23 6.02 -1.98
N TYR A 338 -2.41 5.42 -2.14
CA TYR A 338 -3.41 5.90 -3.09
C TYR A 338 -3.85 7.32 -2.73
N GLY A 339 -4.03 8.21 -3.72
CA GLY A 339 -4.71 9.48 -3.52
C GLY A 339 -6.18 9.26 -3.13
N ARG A 340 -6.82 8.27 -3.75
CA ARG A 340 -8.16 7.77 -3.39
C ARG A 340 -8.19 6.25 -3.36
N ILE A 341 -8.72 5.69 -2.28
CA ILE A 341 -8.85 4.24 -2.09
C ILE A 341 -10.21 3.82 -2.66
N ALA A 342 -10.28 2.68 -3.36
CA ALA A 342 -11.55 2.11 -3.73
C ALA A 342 -12.23 1.51 -2.49
N ALA A 343 -13.53 1.77 -2.30
CA ALA A 343 -14.25 1.29 -1.11
C ALA A 343 -14.16 -0.24 -0.97
N ASP A 344 -14.24 -0.99 -2.08
CA ASP A 344 -14.12 -2.45 -2.06
C ASP A 344 -12.72 -2.92 -1.66
N ASP A 345 -11.66 -2.22 -2.06
CA ASP A 345 -10.29 -2.54 -1.61
C ASP A 345 -10.10 -2.30 -0.11
N LEU A 346 -10.74 -1.25 0.43
CA LEU A 346 -10.77 -1.02 1.87
C LEU A 346 -11.53 -2.14 2.60
N LEU A 347 -12.70 -2.53 2.10
CA LEU A 347 -13.53 -3.59 2.70
C LEU A 347 -12.91 -4.98 2.55
N ASN A 348 -12.08 -5.21 1.53
CA ASN A 348 -11.34 -6.46 1.35
C ASN A 348 -10.06 -6.51 2.20
N ALA A 349 -9.54 -5.37 2.66
CA ALA A 349 -8.34 -5.32 3.48
C ALA A 349 -8.59 -5.79 4.94
N PHE A 350 -9.83 -5.73 5.40
CA PHE A 350 -10.25 -6.18 6.73
C PHE A 350 -11.71 -6.68 6.69
N ASP A 351 -11.99 -7.81 7.34
CA ASP A 351 -13.35 -8.35 7.42
C ASP A 351 -14.21 -7.54 8.41
N PHE A 352 -15.01 -6.62 7.88
CA PHE A 352 -15.99 -5.85 8.65
C PHE A 352 -17.33 -6.58 8.84
N GLY A 353 -17.43 -7.84 8.40
CA GLY A 353 -18.69 -8.56 8.28
C GLY A 353 -19.59 -7.99 7.18
N PRO A 354 -20.88 -8.39 7.15
CA PRO A 354 -21.81 -7.93 6.13
C PRO A 354 -21.98 -6.40 6.16
N SER A 355 -21.55 -5.74 5.09
CA SER A 355 -21.52 -4.29 4.99
C SER A 355 -21.91 -3.81 3.59
N GLU A 356 -22.35 -2.56 3.49
CA GLU A 356 -22.64 -1.91 2.20
C GLU A 356 -22.38 -0.40 2.26
N VAL A 357 -21.95 0.18 1.13
CA VAL A 357 -21.73 1.63 0.99
C VAL A 357 -22.89 2.28 0.25
N VAL A 358 -23.46 3.33 0.84
CA VAL A 358 -24.57 4.11 0.28
C VAL A 358 -24.20 5.59 0.36
N TYR A 359 -24.10 6.26 -0.80
CA TYR A 359 -23.49 7.60 -0.91
C TYR A 359 -22.10 7.66 -0.27
N THR A 360 -21.97 8.27 0.91
CA THR A 360 -20.75 8.41 1.69
C THR A 360 -20.82 7.67 3.03
N THR A 361 -21.85 6.85 3.24
CA THR A 361 -22.08 6.12 4.48
C THR A 361 -21.76 4.64 4.31
N LEU A 362 -20.90 4.09 5.16
CA LEU A 362 -20.73 2.64 5.31
C LEU A 362 -21.74 2.13 6.34
N ILE A 363 -22.64 1.26 5.88
CA ILE A 363 -23.64 0.60 6.71
C ILE A 363 -23.09 -0.76 7.13
N LEU A 364 -22.83 -0.92 8.43
CA LEU A 364 -22.46 -2.19 9.04
C LEU A 364 -23.71 -2.90 9.55
N LYS A 365 -23.87 -4.18 9.21
CA LYS A 365 -25.00 -4.99 9.69
C LYS A 365 -24.72 -5.69 11.02
N ASP A 366 -23.45 -5.76 11.42
CA ASP A 366 -23.01 -6.32 12.70
C ASP A 366 -22.85 -5.21 13.77
N PRO A 367 -23.73 -5.16 14.80
CA PRO A 367 -23.63 -4.18 15.88
C PRO A 367 -22.40 -4.37 16.76
N GLU A 368 -21.87 -5.59 16.89
CA GLU A 368 -20.69 -5.85 17.71
C GLU A 368 -19.45 -5.23 17.07
N MET A 369 -19.24 -5.49 15.77
CA MET A 369 -18.19 -4.86 14.99
C MET A 369 -18.28 -3.32 15.06
N PHE A 370 -19.49 -2.76 14.93
CA PHE A 370 -19.71 -1.31 15.02
C PHE A 370 -19.24 -0.72 16.36
N ARG A 371 -19.58 -1.38 17.49
CA ARG A 371 -19.16 -0.93 18.83
C ARG A 371 -17.65 -1.02 19.01
N ARG A 372 -17.01 -2.05 18.45
CA ARG A 372 -15.54 -2.22 18.49
C ARG A 372 -14.81 -1.15 17.67
N LEU A 373 -15.39 -0.68 16.58
CA LEU A 373 -14.81 0.40 15.75
C LEU A 373 -14.92 1.78 16.40
N ARG A 374 -15.93 2.02 17.23
CA ARG A 374 -16.15 3.33 17.88
C ARG A 374 -14.90 3.91 18.56
N PRO A 375 -14.13 3.17 19.39
CA PRO A 375 -12.89 3.68 19.96
C PRO A 375 -11.76 3.89 18.94
N VAL A 376 -11.73 3.15 17.83
CA VAL A 376 -10.69 3.28 16.79
C VAL A 376 -10.75 4.66 16.13
N PHE A 377 -11.95 5.15 15.86
CA PHE A 377 -12.16 6.46 15.22
C PHE A 377 -12.14 7.64 16.20
N ALA A 378 -11.92 7.39 17.50
CA ALA A 378 -11.70 8.45 18.48
C ALA A 378 -10.30 9.09 18.31
N ASP A 379 -9.30 8.30 17.91
CA ASP A 379 -7.97 8.81 17.57
C ASP A 379 -7.90 9.21 16.09
N ARG A 380 -7.93 10.53 15.83
CA ARG A 380 -7.88 11.08 14.47
C ARG A 380 -6.51 10.95 13.78
N ARG A 381 -5.48 10.44 14.46
CA ARG A 381 -4.12 10.28 13.88
C ARG A 381 -3.83 8.86 13.39
N ALA A 382 -4.72 7.91 13.64
CA ALA A 382 -4.59 6.53 13.18
C ALA A 382 -4.72 6.43 11.65
N ALA A 383 -4.15 5.37 11.07
CA ALA A 383 -4.23 5.11 9.63
C ALA A 383 -5.66 4.76 9.18
N ALA A 384 -6.45 4.11 10.04
CA ALA A 384 -7.83 3.74 9.75
C ALA A 384 -8.74 4.95 9.40
N PRO A 385 -8.86 6.02 10.22
CA PRO A 385 -9.59 7.23 9.84
C PRO A 385 -9.16 7.80 8.48
N ALA A 386 -7.85 7.88 8.21
CA ALA A 386 -7.33 8.40 6.96
C ALA A 386 -7.71 7.51 5.76
N ALA A 387 -7.68 6.19 5.91
CA ALA A 387 -8.04 5.25 4.86
C ALA A 387 -9.55 5.32 4.53
N PHE A 388 -10.41 5.38 5.56
CA PHE A 388 -11.86 5.54 5.37
C PHE A 388 -12.19 6.86 4.68
N ALA A 389 -11.53 7.94 5.10
CA ALA A 389 -11.67 9.24 4.47
C ALA A 389 -11.24 9.17 2.99
N LYS A 390 -10.05 8.62 2.68
CA LYS A 390 -9.58 8.39 1.30
C LYS A 390 -10.47 7.43 0.50
N ALA A 391 -11.26 6.58 1.13
CA ALA A 391 -12.28 5.76 0.45
C ALA A 391 -13.58 6.52 0.16
N GLY A 392 -13.74 7.74 0.68
CA GLY A 392 -14.96 8.53 0.54
C GLY A 392 -16.02 8.26 1.59
N ILE A 393 -15.67 7.54 2.66
CA ILE A 393 -16.60 7.20 3.73
C ILE A 393 -16.54 8.32 4.77
N GLN A 394 -17.64 9.02 4.94
CA GLN A 394 -17.81 10.13 5.88
C GLN A 394 -18.60 9.72 7.12
N THR A 395 -19.36 8.63 7.05
CA THR A 395 -20.22 8.20 8.15
C THR A 395 -20.22 6.67 8.25
N LEU A 396 -20.16 6.17 9.48
CA LEU A 396 -20.46 4.78 9.80
C LEU A 396 -21.85 4.71 10.42
N ALA A 397 -22.69 3.81 9.93
CA ALA A 397 -24.02 3.59 10.47
C ALA A 397 -24.25 2.11 10.76
N CYS A 398 -25.01 1.82 11.81
CA CYS A 398 -25.52 0.49 12.13
C CYS A 398 -26.97 0.62 12.61
N ALA A 399 -27.81 -0.36 12.30
CA ALA A 399 -29.20 -0.35 12.73
C ALA A 399 -29.29 -0.34 14.27
N GLY A 400 -30.09 0.57 14.83
CA GLY A 400 -30.26 0.72 16.28
C GLY A 400 -29.12 1.40 17.02
N GLU A 401 -28.07 1.86 16.34
CA GLU A 401 -26.91 2.55 16.94
C GLU A 401 -26.79 3.99 16.42
N THR A 402 -26.25 4.90 17.24
CA THR A 402 -25.96 6.27 16.81
C THR A 402 -24.84 6.28 15.77
N PRO A 403 -25.06 6.89 14.57
CA PRO A 403 -24.03 6.99 13.54
C PRO A 403 -22.78 7.71 14.00
N ILE A 404 -21.62 7.30 13.49
CA ILE A 404 -20.33 7.92 13.76
C ILE A 404 -19.94 8.75 12.55
N THR A 405 -19.79 10.07 12.73
CA THR A 405 -19.20 10.95 11.71
C THR A 405 -17.69 10.80 11.74
N LEU A 406 -17.13 10.42 10.60
CA LEU A 406 -15.69 10.29 10.40
C LEU A 406 -15.07 11.67 10.09
N PRO A 407 -13.77 11.88 10.36
CA PRO A 407 -13.09 13.09 9.96
C PRO A 407 -13.18 13.28 8.44
N ASP A 408 -13.23 14.55 8.02
CA ASP A 408 -13.28 14.90 6.61
C ASP A 408 -12.07 14.31 5.86
N LEU A 409 -12.27 14.10 4.55
CA LEU A 409 -11.18 13.81 3.63
C LEU A 409 -10.02 14.76 3.89
N PRO A 410 -8.77 14.27 3.97
CA PRO A 410 -7.63 15.15 3.97
C PRO A 410 -7.78 16.10 2.79
N ALA A 411 -7.71 17.41 3.08
CA ALA A 411 -7.88 18.42 2.05
C ALA A 411 -6.87 18.15 0.93
N ARG A 412 -7.36 18.19 -0.32
CA ARG A 412 -6.48 18.24 -1.49
C ARG A 412 -5.48 19.37 -1.28
N SER A 413 -4.26 19.18 -1.76
CA SER A 413 -3.31 20.28 -1.84
C SER A 413 -3.89 21.44 -2.66
N ASP A 414 -3.36 22.65 -2.44
CA ASP A 414 -3.81 23.83 -3.18
C ASP A 414 -3.69 23.59 -4.70
N GLU A 415 -2.60 22.94 -5.12
CA GLU A 415 -2.35 22.51 -6.50
C GLU A 415 -3.42 21.54 -7.02
N GLU A 416 -3.66 20.42 -6.33
CA GLU A 416 -4.67 19.42 -6.72
C GLU A 416 -6.07 20.04 -6.79
N THR A 417 -6.37 20.98 -5.90
CA THR A 417 -7.65 21.70 -5.87
C THR A 417 -7.80 22.61 -7.09
N ILE A 418 -6.75 23.33 -7.47
CA ILE A 418 -6.70 24.20 -8.65
C ILE A 418 -6.89 23.36 -9.92
N LEU A 419 -6.05 22.35 -10.14
CA LEU A 419 -6.09 21.51 -11.35
C LEU A 419 -7.45 20.83 -11.52
N LEU A 420 -8.01 20.27 -10.46
CA LEU A 420 -9.34 19.64 -10.51
C LEU A 420 -10.44 20.64 -10.83
N ARG A 421 -10.36 21.85 -10.26
CA ARG A 421 -11.31 22.94 -10.48
C ARG A 421 -11.25 23.44 -11.94
N ASP A 422 -10.06 23.50 -12.54
CA ASP A 422 -9.88 23.87 -13.95
C ASP A 422 -10.35 22.76 -14.89
N TYR A 423 -10.06 21.49 -14.59
CA TYR A 423 -10.60 20.33 -15.32
C TYR A 423 -12.13 20.25 -15.30
N LEU A 424 -12.75 20.32 -14.11
CA LEU A 424 -14.22 20.31 -13.96
C LEU A 424 -14.86 21.56 -14.58
N GLY A 425 -14.14 22.68 -14.54
CA GLY A 425 -14.54 23.93 -15.17
C GLY A 425 -14.40 23.96 -16.69
N ASN A 426 -13.82 22.93 -17.31
CA ASN A 426 -13.36 22.92 -18.71
C ASN A 426 -12.47 24.13 -19.07
N ARG A 427 -11.69 24.65 -18.11
CA ARG A 427 -10.75 25.77 -18.31
C ARG A 427 -9.39 25.23 -18.73
N TYR A 428 -9.33 24.66 -19.94
CA TYR A 428 -8.11 23.98 -20.40
C TYR A 428 -6.96 24.94 -20.74
N LEU A 429 -7.26 26.22 -20.96
CA LEU A 429 -6.26 27.28 -21.08
C LEU A 429 -5.57 27.53 -19.73
N ASP A 430 -6.35 27.79 -18.67
CA ASP A 430 -5.81 27.95 -17.31
C ASP A 430 -5.12 26.67 -16.83
N LEU A 431 -5.71 25.50 -17.13
CA LEU A 431 -5.12 24.20 -16.81
C LEU A 431 -3.74 24.03 -17.44
N GLN A 432 -3.53 24.52 -18.67
CA GLN A 432 -2.23 24.44 -19.33
C GLN A 432 -1.16 25.20 -18.56
N ASP A 433 -1.48 26.42 -18.11
CA ASP A 433 -0.56 27.27 -17.35
C ASP A 433 -0.27 26.68 -15.96
N ASP A 434 -1.31 26.21 -15.26
CA ASP A 434 -1.19 25.63 -13.93
C ASP A 434 -0.41 24.29 -13.94
N LEU A 435 -0.44 23.55 -15.05
CA LEU A 435 0.20 22.25 -15.18
C LEU A 435 1.73 22.32 -15.21
N GLU A 436 2.32 23.43 -15.67
CA GLU A 436 3.78 23.58 -15.78
C GLU A 436 4.51 23.39 -14.46
N THR A 437 3.86 23.75 -13.34
CA THR A 437 4.42 23.66 -11.99
C THR A 437 3.91 22.47 -11.17
N ALA A 438 3.03 21.66 -11.77
CA ALA A 438 2.37 20.55 -11.10
C ALA A 438 3.29 19.33 -10.91
N SER A 439 2.86 18.39 -10.07
CA SER A 439 3.53 17.11 -9.88
C SER A 439 3.65 16.30 -11.18
N PRO A 440 4.69 15.47 -11.35
CA PRO A 440 4.83 14.63 -12.55
C PRO A 440 3.61 13.74 -12.83
N ALA A 441 3.00 13.16 -11.79
CA ALA A 441 1.77 12.40 -11.91
C ALA A 441 0.61 13.23 -12.50
N ALA A 442 0.43 14.46 -12.03
CA ALA A 442 -0.59 15.38 -12.56
C ALA A 442 -0.26 15.82 -13.99
N GLN A 443 1.01 16.04 -14.33
CA GLN A 443 1.45 16.34 -15.70
C GLN A 443 1.12 15.19 -16.67
N ILE A 444 1.27 13.93 -16.24
CA ILE A 444 0.85 12.77 -17.03
C ILE A 444 -0.69 12.74 -17.21
N ASP A 445 -1.46 12.94 -16.12
CA ASP A 445 -2.92 12.89 -16.16
C ASP A 445 -3.54 14.06 -16.93
N TYR A 446 -3.20 15.31 -16.68
CA TYR A 446 -3.84 16.42 -17.40
C TYR A 446 -3.16 16.73 -18.74
N GLY A 447 -1.86 16.42 -18.89
CA GLY A 447 -1.11 16.70 -20.12
C GLY A 447 -1.64 15.94 -21.34
N HIS A 448 -2.14 14.71 -21.16
CA HIS A 448 -2.72 13.94 -22.27
C HIS A 448 -4.01 14.58 -22.85
N LEU A 449 -4.72 15.38 -22.04
CA LEU A 449 -5.89 16.14 -22.50
C LEU A 449 -5.47 17.27 -23.43
N LEU A 450 -4.34 17.91 -23.13
CA LEU A 450 -3.77 19.04 -23.87
C LEU A 450 -2.91 18.59 -25.06
N GLY A 451 -2.60 17.29 -25.17
CA GLY A 451 -1.77 16.74 -26.25
C GLY A 451 -0.26 16.89 -26.01
N HIS A 452 0.16 17.06 -24.75
CA HIS A 452 1.58 17.08 -24.38
C HIS A 452 2.23 15.70 -24.55
N ASP A 453 3.53 15.68 -24.84
CA ASP A 453 4.33 14.45 -24.85
C ASP A 453 4.54 13.96 -23.40
N PRO A 454 4.10 12.74 -23.04
CA PRO A 454 4.25 12.23 -21.67
C PRO A 454 5.68 11.86 -21.28
N ALA A 455 6.63 11.71 -22.22
CA ALA A 455 7.91 11.06 -21.96
C ALA A 455 8.70 11.68 -20.79
N ALA A 456 8.79 13.01 -20.76
CA ALA A 456 9.51 13.74 -19.71
C ALA A 456 8.81 13.60 -18.34
N ALA A 457 7.48 13.70 -18.31
CA ALA A 457 6.70 13.59 -17.09
C ALA A 457 6.72 12.16 -16.52
N VAL A 458 6.69 11.14 -17.39
CA VAL A 458 6.83 9.73 -17.00
C VAL A 458 8.20 9.47 -16.36
N ALA A 459 9.29 9.96 -16.96
CA ALA A 459 10.63 9.81 -16.38
C ALA A 459 10.72 10.50 -15.00
N ALA A 460 10.22 11.74 -14.88
CA ALA A 460 10.21 12.48 -13.62
C ALA A 460 9.34 11.83 -12.53
N ASP A 461 8.21 11.21 -12.89
CA ASP A 461 7.34 10.47 -11.97
C ASP A 461 8.10 9.27 -11.40
N ALA A 462 8.82 8.50 -12.23
CA ALA A 462 9.61 7.35 -11.79
C ALA A 462 10.74 7.72 -10.81
N GLU A 463 11.45 8.82 -11.08
CA GLU A 463 12.55 9.30 -10.22
C GLU A 463 12.08 9.74 -8.82
N ALA A 464 10.82 10.16 -8.69
CA ALA A 464 10.25 10.61 -7.42
C ALA A 464 9.80 9.46 -6.51
N LEU A 465 9.72 8.21 -7.01
CA LEU A 465 9.16 7.08 -6.28
C LEU A 465 10.12 6.48 -5.26
N ASP A 466 9.56 6.01 -4.14
CA ASP A 466 10.27 5.14 -3.20
C ASP A 466 10.32 3.71 -3.78
N PRO A 467 11.51 3.11 -3.99
CA PRO A 467 11.62 1.73 -4.51
C PRO A 467 10.94 0.67 -3.64
N SER A 468 10.65 0.98 -2.37
CA SER A 468 9.95 0.07 -1.47
C SER A 468 8.42 0.16 -1.53
N ASP A 469 7.87 1.19 -2.19
CA ASP A 469 6.42 1.39 -2.32
C ASP A 469 5.90 0.76 -3.61
N THR A 470 5.44 -0.49 -3.50
CA THR A 470 4.92 -1.28 -4.61
C THR A 470 3.64 -0.71 -5.21
N ILE A 471 2.80 -0.03 -4.42
CA ILE A 471 1.56 0.60 -4.90
C ILE A 471 1.89 1.85 -5.72
N ALA A 472 2.84 2.67 -5.26
CA ALA A 472 3.29 3.84 -6.01
C ALA A 472 3.88 3.43 -7.37
N TRP A 473 4.70 2.37 -7.38
CA TRP A 473 5.22 1.77 -8.62
C TRP A 473 4.13 1.20 -9.52
N LEU A 474 3.12 0.54 -8.96
CA LEU A 474 1.97 0.05 -9.73
C LEU A 474 1.20 1.21 -10.39
N LEU A 475 0.91 2.27 -9.64
CA LEU A 475 0.22 3.45 -10.17
C LEU A 475 1.04 4.13 -11.27
N HIS A 476 2.32 4.35 -11.05
CA HIS A 476 3.23 4.90 -12.06
C HIS A 476 3.23 4.05 -13.34
N THR A 477 3.40 2.74 -13.19
CA THR A 477 3.39 1.80 -14.32
C THR A 477 2.08 1.89 -15.10
N LEU A 478 0.95 1.99 -14.41
CA LEU A 478 -0.36 2.16 -15.04
C LEU A 478 -0.49 3.49 -15.78
N ARG A 479 -0.05 4.60 -15.19
CA ARG A 479 -0.07 5.93 -15.84
C ARG A 479 0.74 5.91 -17.14
N ALA A 480 1.96 5.37 -17.09
CA ALA A 480 2.81 5.24 -18.27
C ALA A 480 2.14 4.39 -19.36
N HIS A 481 1.59 3.22 -19.01
CA HIS A 481 0.90 2.36 -19.97
C HIS A 481 -0.31 3.04 -20.62
N LEU A 482 -1.07 3.81 -19.85
CA LEU A 482 -2.28 4.49 -20.32
C LEU A 482 -1.97 5.61 -21.31
N VAL A 483 -0.98 6.48 -21.03
CA VAL A 483 -0.66 7.58 -21.96
C VAL A 483 0.10 7.09 -23.19
N GLU A 484 0.96 6.09 -23.05
CA GLU A 484 1.66 5.46 -24.18
C GLU A 484 0.76 4.57 -25.04
N ARG A 485 -0.51 4.37 -24.64
CA ARG A 485 -1.51 3.53 -25.34
C ARG A 485 -1.01 2.11 -25.61
N ARG A 486 -0.32 1.52 -24.63
CA ARG A 486 0.15 0.12 -24.70
C ARG A 486 -1.01 -0.87 -24.79
N SER A 487 -0.71 -2.09 -25.23
CA SER A 487 -1.76 -3.07 -25.52
C SER A 487 -2.49 -3.55 -24.27
N ALA A 488 -3.76 -3.95 -24.41
CA ALA A 488 -4.51 -4.56 -23.31
C ALA A 488 -3.86 -5.85 -22.78
N ALA A 489 -3.07 -6.55 -23.62
CA ALA A 489 -2.32 -7.73 -23.21
C ALA A 489 -1.21 -7.39 -22.21
N ASP A 490 -0.56 -6.23 -22.34
CA ASP A 490 0.50 -5.80 -21.42
C ASP A 490 -0.07 -5.46 -20.03
N LEU A 491 -1.22 -4.77 -20.00
CA LEU A 491 -1.95 -4.53 -18.76
C LEU A 491 -2.41 -5.85 -18.11
N SER A 492 -2.91 -6.80 -18.91
CA SER A 492 -3.29 -8.11 -18.39
C SER A 492 -2.10 -8.84 -17.76
N ARG A 493 -0.92 -8.81 -18.40
CA ARG A 493 0.31 -9.41 -17.85
C ARG A 493 0.75 -8.76 -16.54
N LEU A 494 0.70 -7.43 -16.47
CA LEU A 494 1.00 -6.67 -15.24
C LEU A 494 0.12 -7.15 -14.09
N PHE A 495 -1.20 -7.20 -14.28
CA PHE A 495 -2.13 -7.63 -13.23
C PHE A 495 -2.13 -9.13 -12.95
N SER A 496 -1.55 -9.95 -13.84
CA SER A 496 -1.32 -11.37 -13.61
C SER A 496 -0.03 -11.66 -12.84
N ALA A 497 0.88 -10.70 -12.70
CA ALA A 497 2.12 -10.87 -11.96
C ALA A 497 1.87 -11.19 -10.48
N GLU A 498 2.65 -12.13 -9.93
CA GLU A 498 2.46 -12.63 -8.56
C GLU A 498 2.50 -11.51 -7.52
N TRP A 499 3.47 -10.59 -7.64
CA TRP A 499 3.61 -9.46 -6.73
C TRP A 499 2.41 -8.50 -6.75
N VAL A 500 1.73 -8.33 -7.89
CA VAL A 500 0.50 -7.50 -7.97
C VAL A 500 -0.68 -8.25 -7.36
N ARG A 501 -0.75 -9.57 -7.57
CA ARG A 501 -1.84 -10.40 -7.06
C ARG A 501 -1.83 -10.55 -5.55
N THR A 502 -0.65 -10.56 -4.94
CA THR A 502 -0.46 -10.70 -3.48
C THR A 502 -0.46 -9.35 -2.76
N GLN A 503 -0.28 -8.25 -3.47
CA GLN A 503 -0.35 -6.90 -2.92
C GLN A 503 -1.80 -6.57 -2.48
N PRO A 504 -2.02 -6.18 -1.20
CA PRO A 504 -3.31 -5.67 -0.75
C PRO A 504 -3.70 -4.39 -1.50
N GLY A 505 -4.99 -4.21 -1.76
CA GLY A 505 -5.51 -2.99 -2.40
C GLY A 505 -5.45 -2.94 -3.91
N THR A 506 -5.17 -4.06 -4.58
CA THR A 506 -5.15 -4.15 -6.05
C THR A 506 -6.44 -4.75 -6.62
N GLY A 507 -7.43 -5.06 -5.78
CA GLY A 507 -8.68 -5.69 -6.18
C GLY A 507 -9.46 -4.85 -7.18
N PHE A 508 -9.68 -3.57 -6.87
CA PHE A 508 -10.39 -2.64 -7.76
C PHE A 508 -9.65 -2.44 -9.08
N LEU A 509 -8.31 -2.27 -9.03
CA LEU A 509 -7.51 -2.14 -10.25
C LEU A 509 -7.59 -3.41 -11.12
N ARG A 510 -7.46 -4.60 -10.54
CA ARG A 510 -7.62 -5.86 -11.29
C ARG A 510 -9.01 -5.96 -11.89
N GLN A 511 -10.05 -5.57 -11.16
CA GLN A 511 -11.41 -5.53 -11.69
C GLN A 511 -11.55 -4.53 -12.85
N LEU A 512 -10.97 -3.34 -12.71
CA LEU A 512 -11.00 -2.28 -13.72
C LEU A 512 -10.36 -2.71 -15.05
N PHE A 513 -9.26 -3.47 -14.97
CA PHE A 513 -8.40 -3.76 -16.12
C PHE A 513 -8.42 -5.22 -16.61
N GLN A 514 -8.86 -6.19 -15.80
CA GLN A 514 -8.99 -7.60 -16.19
C GLN A 514 -10.45 -8.05 -16.40
N SER A 515 -11.41 -7.63 -15.55
CA SER A 515 -12.81 -8.08 -15.67
C SER A 515 -13.79 -7.12 -14.97
N THR A 516 -14.40 -6.22 -15.74
CA THR A 516 -15.40 -5.26 -15.26
C THR A 516 -16.80 -5.86 -15.08
N ALA A 517 -17.00 -7.15 -15.39
CA ALA A 517 -18.32 -7.77 -15.50
C ALA A 517 -19.13 -7.75 -14.18
N THR A 518 -18.49 -7.99 -13.04
CA THR A 518 -19.17 -8.11 -11.74
C THR A 518 -19.82 -6.80 -11.31
N ASP A 519 -19.08 -5.69 -11.28
CA ASP A 519 -19.66 -4.39 -10.92
C ASP A 519 -20.61 -3.86 -11.98
N GLN A 520 -20.31 -4.08 -13.27
CA GLN A 520 -21.25 -3.71 -14.33
C GLN A 520 -22.59 -4.43 -14.14
N PHE A 521 -22.57 -5.70 -13.74
CA PHE A 521 -23.78 -6.44 -13.40
C PHE A 521 -24.47 -5.88 -12.16
N ALA A 522 -23.72 -5.51 -11.11
CA ALA A 522 -24.28 -4.89 -9.91
C ALA A 522 -24.93 -3.52 -10.21
N MET A 523 -24.27 -2.66 -10.99
CA MET A 523 -24.82 -1.38 -11.43
C MET A 523 -26.01 -1.54 -12.37
N MET A 524 -25.98 -2.51 -13.29
CA MET A 524 -27.11 -2.85 -14.14
C MET A 524 -28.32 -3.28 -13.31
N THR A 525 -28.10 -4.17 -12.33
CA THR A 525 -29.15 -4.68 -11.43
C THR A 525 -29.77 -3.55 -10.60
N ASP A 526 -28.95 -2.67 -10.01
CA ASP A 526 -29.47 -1.53 -9.25
C ASP A 526 -30.20 -0.53 -10.16
N ARG A 527 -29.74 -0.34 -11.40
CA ARG A 527 -30.43 0.48 -12.40
C ARG A 527 -31.78 -0.12 -12.78
N ASP A 528 -31.85 -1.42 -13.03
CA ASP A 528 -33.11 -2.11 -13.39
C ASP A 528 -34.12 -2.04 -12.23
N ARG A 529 -33.67 -2.30 -11.00
CA ARG A 529 -34.50 -2.14 -9.80
C ARG A 529 -35.01 -0.71 -9.62
N LEU A 530 -34.18 0.29 -9.90
CA LEU A 530 -34.58 1.69 -9.84
C LEU A 530 -35.67 2.01 -10.88
N GLU A 531 -35.53 1.49 -12.11
CA GLU A 531 -36.53 1.66 -13.16
C GLU A 531 -37.87 1.01 -12.78
N ASP A 532 -37.84 -0.23 -12.26
CA ASP A 532 -39.06 -0.96 -11.89
C ASP A 532 -39.82 -0.25 -10.76
N ARG A 533 -39.10 0.25 -9.76
CA ARG A 533 -39.70 0.98 -8.63
C ARG A 533 -40.33 2.30 -9.05
N LEU A 534 -39.66 3.08 -9.89
CA LEU A 534 -40.21 4.33 -10.40
C LEU A 534 -41.44 4.13 -11.30
N ARG A 535 -41.58 2.95 -11.94
CA ARG A 535 -42.77 2.60 -12.73
C ARG A 535 -43.96 2.14 -11.87
N ALA A 536 -43.72 1.57 -10.69
CA ALA A 536 -44.73 0.91 -9.86
C ALA A 536 -45.70 1.86 -9.11
N ALA A 537 -45.52 3.18 -9.17
CA ALA A 537 -46.50 4.19 -8.72
C ALA A 537 -47.01 4.09 -7.26
N HIS A 538 -46.13 3.89 -6.27
CA HIS A 538 -46.46 4.05 -4.84
C HIS A 538 -45.67 5.24 -4.20
N PRO A 539 -46.32 6.37 -3.84
CA PRO A 539 -45.61 7.65 -3.64
C PRO A 539 -44.75 7.81 -2.36
N GLU A 540 -45.12 7.21 -1.22
CA GLU A 540 -44.50 7.58 0.07
C GLU A 540 -43.63 6.48 0.70
N ASP A 541 -44.00 5.19 0.57
CA ASP A 541 -43.22 4.07 1.10
C ASP A 541 -41.95 3.75 0.28
N ASP A 542 -41.88 4.21 -0.98
CA ASP A 542 -40.80 3.85 -1.92
C ASP A 542 -39.65 4.87 -1.96
N ALA A 543 -39.82 6.09 -1.42
CA ALA A 543 -38.83 7.16 -1.54
C ALA A 543 -37.50 6.82 -0.83
N ARG A 544 -37.55 6.14 0.32
CA ARG A 544 -36.34 5.68 1.04
C ARG A 544 -35.62 4.58 0.26
N VAL A 545 -36.35 3.65 -0.34
CA VAL A 545 -35.81 2.55 -1.14
C VAL A 545 -35.17 3.09 -2.42
N ILE A 546 -35.85 4.00 -3.12
CA ILE A 546 -35.33 4.71 -4.30
C ILE A 546 -34.03 5.45 -3.97
N ARG A 547 -34.02 6.24 -2.87
CA ARG A 547 -32.80 6.94 -2.42
C ARG A 547 -31.67 6.00 -2.08
N HIS A 548 -31.98 4.83 -1.52
CA HIS A 548 -30.98 3.82 -1.15
C HIS A 548 -30.39 3.12 -2.39
N ILE A 549 -31.22 2.70 -3.35
CA ILE A 549 -30.75 2.10 -4.63
C ILE A 549 -29.90 3.11 -5.41
N TYR A 550 -30.38 4.34 -5.57
CA TYR A 550 -29.62 5.38 -6.24
C TYR A 550 -28.34 5.74 -5.47
N GLY A 551 -28.39 5.71 -4.13
CA GLY A 551 -27.20 5.91 -3.30
C GLY A 551 -26.10 4.90 -3.55
N ARG A 552 -26.44 3.63 -3.82
CA ARG A 552 -25.47 2.61 -4.25
C ARG A 552 -24.92 2.88 -5.64
N LEU A 553 -25.78 3.24 -6.61
CA LEU A 553 -25.35 3.61 -7.97
C LEU A 553 -24.39 4.80 -7.96
N SER A 554 -24.75 5.84 -7.21
CA SER A 554 -23.95 7.06 -7.05
C SER A 554 -22.63 6.78 -6.33
N ALA A 555 -22.65 5.99 -5.25
CA ALA A 555 -21.43 5.59 -4.55
C ALA A 555 -20.45 4.87 -5.48
N ARG A 556 -20.92 3.89 -6.27
CA ARG A 556 -20.06 3.18 -7.24
C ARG A 556 -19.54 4.09 -8.35
N ALA A 557 -20.38 4.96 -8.91
CA ALA A 557 -19.99 5.85 -10.00
C ALA A 557 -18.99 6.93 -9.55
N ARG A 558 -19.25 7.56 -8.41
CA ARG A 558 -18.38 8.61 -7.86
C ARG A 558 -17.12 8.01 -7.26
N GLY A 559 -17.22 6.86 -6.61
CA GLY A 559 -16.06 6.10 -6.15
C GLY A 559 -15.10 5.80 -7.30
N TYR A 560 -15.63 5.33 -8.43
CA TYR A 560 -14.88 5.12 -9.66
C TYR A 560 -14.25 6.42 -10.20
N TRP A 561 -15.03 7.49 -10.33
CA TRP A 561 -14.56 8.76 -10.88
C TRP A 561 -13.47 9.40 -10.02
N PHE A 562 -13.67 9.47 -8.70
CA PHE A 562 -12.67 10.00 -7.77
C PHE A 562 -11.43 9.12 -7.72
N PHE A 563 -11.59 7.78 -7.80
CA PHE A 563 -10.45 6.89 -7.84
C PHE A 563 -9.53 7.19 -9.02
N ILE A 564 -10.10 7.44 -10.21
CA ILE A 564 -9.31 7.79 -11.39
C ILE A 564 -8.62 9.15 -11.21
N ARG A 565 -9.39 10.18 -10.81
CA ARG A 565 -8.90 11.56 -10.75
C ARG A 565 -7.87 11.77 -9.66
N ASP A 566 -8.16 11.33 -8.44
CA ASP A 566 -7.27 11.55 -7.29
C ASP A 566 -6.03 10.63 -7.33
N ASN A 567 -6.01 9.59 -8.18
CA ASN A 567 -4.81 8.79 -8.45
C ASN A 567 -4.10 9.18 -9.76
N HIS A 568 -4.52 10.26 -10.43
CA HIS A 568 -3.94 10.75 -11.68
C HIS A 568 -3.87 9.67 -12.77
N LEU A 569 -4.97 8.95 -12.98
CA LEU A 569 -5.07 7.95 -14.04
C LEU A 569 -5.69 8.58 -15.30
N PRO A 570 -4.96 8.67 -16.42
CA PRO A 570 -5.43 9.30 -17.65
C PRO A 570 -6.43 8.38 -18.37
N PHE A 571 -7.66 8.39 -17.88
CA PHE A 571 -8.71 7.45 -18.26
C PHE A 571 -9.88 8.11 -19.00
N ASP A 572 -9.73 9.37 -19.41
CA ASP A 572 -10.70 10.09 -20.21
C ASP A 572 -10.96 9.36 -21.53
N ALA A 573 -12.24 9.20 -21.88
CA ALA A 573 -12.69 8.49 -23.09
C ALA A 573 -12.37 6.97 -23.18
N SER A 574 -11.97 6.31 -22.09
CA SER A 574 -11.84 4.85 -22.03
C SER A 574 -13.17 4.14 -22.28
N THR A 575 -13.21 3.18 -23.20
CA THR A 575 -14.40 2.36 -23.49
C THR A 575 -14.87 1.58 -22.27
N ASN A 576 -13.94 1.15 -21.40
CA ASN A 576 -14.25 0.45 -20.16
C ASN A 576 -14.94 1.38 -19.16
N ALA A 577 -14.49 2.64 -19.04
CA ALA A 577 -15.15 3.64 -18.19
C ALA A 577 -16.55 3.97 -18.69
N GLN A 578 -16.70 4.18 -20.00
CA GLN A 578 -18.01 4.43 -20.61
C GLN A 578 -18.96 3.25 -20.36
N ALA A 579 -18.49 2.01 -20.53
CA ALA A 579 -19.28 0.81 -20.29
C ALA A 579 -19.71 0.64 -18.82
N TYR A 580 -18.85 1.06 -17.88
CA TYR A 580 -19.11 1.03 -16.46
C TYR A 580 -20.11 2.14 -16.03
N LEU A 581 -19.80 3.40 -16.35
CA LEU A 581 -20.56 4.56 -15.89
C LEU A 581 -21.92 4.73 -16.56
N LYS A 582 -22.18 4.08 -17.72
CA LYS A 582 -23.47 4.18 -18.43
C LYS A 582 -24.67 3.85 -17.54
N TYR A 583 -24.56 2.88 -16.63
CA TYR A 583 -25.68 2.46 -15.77
C TYR A 583 -26.01 3.51 -14.71
N ALA A 584 -25.00 4.21 -14.18
CA ALA A 584 -25.22 5.35 -13.30
C ALA A 584 -25.85 6.53 -14.06
N ILE A 585 -25.35 6.84 -15.26
CA ILE A 585 -25.93 7.91 -16.10
C ILE A 585 -27.41 7.62 -16.40
N GLN A 586 -27.75 6.37 -16.72
CA GLN A 586 -29.14 5.93 -16.89
C GLN A 586 -29.97 6.14 -15.62
N GLY A 587 -29.44 5.77 -14.44
CA GLY A 587 -30.11 5.99 -13.16
C GLY A 587 -30.33 7.48 -12.85
N MET A 588 -29.34 8.33 -13.13
CA MET A 588 -29.43 9.78 -12.97
C MET A 588 -30.53 10.38 -13.87
N LEU A 589 -30.57 9.99 -15.14
CA LEU A 589 -31.59 10.46 -16.09
C LEU A 589 -32.99 9.92 -15.76
N CYS A 590 -33.08 8.69 -15.25
CA CYS A 590 -34.33 8.10 -14.80
C CYS A 590 -34.93 8.89 -13.62
N LEU A 591 -34.10 9.27 -12.63
CA LEU A 591 -34.53 10.12 -11.51
C LEU A 591 -34.86 11.55 -11.92
N ALA A 592 -34.18 12.12 -12.91
CA ALA A 592 -34.51 13.45 -13.43
C ALA A 592 -35.94 13.52 -14.04
N GLY A 593 -36.56 12.38 -14.36
CA GLY A 593 -37.99 12.29 -14.69
C GLY A 593 -38.93 12.42 -13.49
N SER A 594 -38.42 12.23 -12.26
CA SER A 594 -39.16 12.16 -10.99
C SER A 594 -38.61 13.17 -9.95
N PRO A 595 -38.97 14.47 -10.06
CA PRO A 595 -38.31 15.56 -9.33
C PRO A 595 -38.29 15.42 -7.80
N GLY A 596 -39.32 14.81 -7.20
CA GLY A 596 -39.41 14.62 -5.75
C GLY A 596 -38.35 13.69 -5.15
N ALA A 597 -37.65 12.91 -5.98
CA ALA A 597 -36.60 11.98 -5.56
C ALA A 597 -35.20 12.34 -6.11
N ALA A 598 -35.09 13.37 -6.96
CA ALA A 598 -33.85 13.72 -7.65
C ALA A 598 -32.96 14.62 -6.79
N ARG A 599 -31.68 14.23 -6.63
CA ARG A 599 -30.62 15.10 -6.09
C ARG A 599 -30.21 16.12 -7.16
N SER A 600 -29.85 17.32 -6.74
CA SER A 600 -29.20 18.29 -7.63
C SER A 600 -27.85 17.78 -8.15
N TRP A 601 -27.58 18.02 -9.43
CA TRP A 601 -26.35 17.63 -10.13
C TRP A 601 -25.27 18.68 -9.89
N ASP A 602 -24.15 18.26 -9.32
CA ASP A 602 -22.95 19.09 -9.14
C ASP A 602 -21.99 18.96 -10.33
N ASP A 603 -20.86 19.68 -10.29
CA ASP A 603 -19.86 19.69 -11.38
C ASP A 603 -19.36 18.27 -11.73
N VAL A 604 -19.26 17.35 -10.75
CA VAL A 604 -18.82 15.96 -10.98
C VAL A 604 -19.89 15.16 -11.73
N ASP A 605 -21.17 15.35 -11.39
CA ASP A 605 -22.26 14.70 -12.11
C ASP A 605 -22.32 15.17 -13.57
N VAL A 606 -22.15 16.48 -13.81
CA VAL A 606 -22.07 17.05 -15.16
C VAL A 606 -20.87 16.49 -15.91
N ASP A 607 -19.71 16.40 -15.27
CA ASP A 607 -18.49 15.82 -15.86
C ASP A 607 -18.68 14.33 -16.24
N ILE A 608 -19.23 13.51 -15.34
CA ILE A 608 -19.53 12.09 -15.58
C ILE A 608 -20.40 11.93 -16.82
N VAL A 609 -21.50 12.69 -16.91
CA VAL A 609 -22.44 12.56 -18.02
C VAL A 609 -21.86 13.11 -19.32
N THR A 610 -21.12 14.22 -19.26
CA THR A 610 -20.59 14.86 -20.47
C THR A 610 -19.37 14.14 -21.06
N LYS A 611 -18.45 13.63 -20.23
CA LYS A 611 -17.19 13.00 -20.70
C LYS A 611 -17.31 11.49 -20.92
N PHE A 612 -18.23 10.80 -20.24
CA PHE A 612 -18.36 9.34 -20.31
C PHE A 612 -19.62 8.81 -21.03
N ALA A 613 -20.57 9.67 -21.41
CA ALA A 613 -21.65 9.28 -22.31
C ALA A 613 -21.26 9.43 -23.78
N LYS A 614 -21.64 8.48 -24.64
CA LYS A 614 -21.58 8.69 -26.09
C LYS A 614 -22.77 9.55 -26.52
N PRO A 615 -22.61 10.59 -27.36
CA PRO A 615 -23.72 11.48 -27.77
C PRO A 615 -24.96 10.76 -28.32
N ARG A 616 -24.75 9.69 -29.12
CA ARG A 616 -25.83 8.87 -29.66
C ARG A 616 -26.59 8.10 -28.57
N GLU A 617 -25.87 7.57 -27.58
CA GLU A 617 -26.47 6.84 -26.47
C GLU A 617 -27.22 7.78 -25.54
N LEU A 618 -26.62 8.93 -25.21
CA LEU A 618 -27.26 9.97 -24.40
C LEU A 618 -28.58 10.40 -25.04
N THR A 619 -28.59 10.67 -26.34
CA THR A 619 -29.83 11.01 -27.08
C THR A 619 -30.90 9.91 -26.96
N ARG A 620 -30.52 8.62 -27.05
CA ARG A 620 -31.44 7.49 -26.85
C ARG A 620 -31.96 7.42 -25.41
N TRP A 621 -31.12 7.68 -24.42
CA TRP A 621 -31.51 7.69 -23.01
C TRP A 621 -32.46 8.84 -22.70
N PHE A 622 -32.23 10.03 -23.26
CA PHE A 622 -33.17 11.15 -23.18
C PHE A 622 -34.55 10.80 -23.75
N ALA A 623 -34.59 10.11 -24.89
CA ALA A 623 -35.85 9.66 -25.49
C ALA A 623 -36.56 8.59 -24.64
N ARG A 624 -35.80 7.69 -24.00
CA ARG A 624 -36.32 6.61 -23.13
C ARG A 624 -36.86 7.15 -21.80
N TYR A 625 -36.07 7.94 -21.09
CA TYR A 625 -36.38 8.36 -19.73
C TYR A 625 -37.18 9.67 -19.65
N ARG A 626 -37.17 10.49 -20.72
CA ARG A 626 -37.91 11.76 -20.83
C ARG A 626 -37.80 12.63 -19.56
N PRO A 627 -36.57 13.01 -19.16
CA PRO A 627 -36.39 13.85 -17.98
C PRO A 627 -37.18 15.15 -18.11
N LYS A 628 -37.81 15.62 -17.03
CA LYS A 628 -38.57 16.89 -17.03
C LYS A 628 -37.67 18.12 -17.14
N GLY A 629 -36.43 17.96 -16.73
CA GLY A 629 -35.35 18.93 -16.75
C GLY A 629 -34.13 18.31 -16.07
N ILE A 630 -32.96 18.89 -16.25
CA ILE A 630 -31.76 18.47 -15.52
C ILE A 630 -31.67 19.30 -14.24
N PRO A 631 -31.68 18.66 -13.05
CA PRO A 631 -31.70 19.38 -11.78
C PRO A 631 -30.29 19.90 -11.45
N PHE A 632 -29.76 20.86 -12.20
CA PHE A 632 -28.45 21.44 -11.90
C PHE A 632 -28.44 22.08 -10.51
N ALA A 633 -27.39 21.84 -9.72
CA ALA A 633 -27.17 22.52 -8.45
C ALA A 633 -26.98 24.02 -8.66
N ASP A 634 -26.26 24.40 -9.72
CA ASP A 634 -26.12 25.77 -10.21
C ASP A 634 -26.19 25.77 -11.74
N ARG A 635 -27.26 26.37 -12.28
CA ARG A 635 -27.47 26.48 -13.72
C ARG A 635 -26.48 27.45 -14.37
N GLY A 636 -26.11 28.54 -13.70
CA GLY A 636 -25.11 29.50 -14.19
C GLY A 636 -23.74 28.85 -14.31
N ARG A 637 -23.38 27.99 -13.35
CA ARG A 637 -22.16 27.18 -13.40
C ARG A 637 -22.13 26.26 -14.62
N ALA A 638 -23.24 25.61 -14.98
CA ALA A 638 -23.32 24.77 -16.17
C ALA A 638 -23.06 25.55 -17.48
N PHE A 639 -23.56 26.78 -17.58
CA PHE A 639 -23.24 27.68 -18.72
C PHE A 639 -21.79 28.15 -18.71
N ALA A 640 -21.20 28.41 -17.54
CA ALA A 640 -19.77 28.75 -17.45
C ALA A 640 -18.88 27.60 -17.92
N ILE A 641 -19.19 26.36 -17.52
CA ILE A 641 -18.51 25.14 -17.99
C ILE A 641 -18.62 25.00 -19.52
N PHE A 642 -19.75 25.38 -20.10
CA PHE A 642 -19.97 25.38 -21.55
C PHE A 642 -19.13 26.42 -22.27
N ASP A 643 -19.12 27.67 -21.78
CA ASP A 643 -18.33 28.74 -22.41
C ASP A 643 -16.84 28.44 -22.35
N ASN A 644 -16.34 27.95 -21.20
CA ASN A 644 -14.93 27.57 -21.04
C ASN A 644 -14.54 26.44 -21.99
N LEU A 645 -15.43 25.45 -22.18
CA LEU A 645 -15.22 24.39 -23.15
C LEU A 645 -15.18 24.94 -24.58
N CYS A 646 -16.08 25.86 -24.94
CA CYS A 646 -16.09 26.49 -26.26
C CYS A 646 -14.80 27.27 -26.54
N ALA A 647 -14.36 28.08 -25.58
CA ALA A 647 -13.09 28.82 -25.67
C ALA A 647 -11.90 27.87 -25.85
N SER A 648 -11.86 26.79 -25.06
CA SER A 648 -10.84 25.75 -25.20
C SER A 648 -10.89 25.09 -26.58
N VAL A 649 -12.07 24.65 -27.04
CA VAL A 649 -12.25 24.05 -28.37
C VAL A 649 -11.74 24.97 -29.48
N MET A 650 -11.98 26.28 -29.39
CA MET A 650 -11.47 27.24 -30.37
C MET A 650 -9.95 27.36 -30.36
N ALA A 651 -9.33 27.32 -29.17
CA ALA A 651 -7.89 27.42 -28.99
C ALA A 651 -7.15 26.18 -29.50
N PHE A 652 -7.56 24.99 -29.04
CA PHE A 652 -6.85 23.73 -29.34
C PHE A 652 -7.34 23.05 -30.63
N ARG A 653 -8.61 23.29 -31.02
CA ARG A 653 -9.26 22.70 -32.21
C ARG A 653 -9.23 21.17 -32.24
N ASP A 654 -9.20 20.53 -31.08
CA ASP A 654 -9.13 19.08 -30.96
C ASP A 654 -10.53 18.43 -31.13
N PRO A 655 -10.69 17.45 -32.05
CA PRO A 655 -11.97 16.79 -32.29
C PRO A 655 -12.49 15.95 -31.12
N ARG A 656 -11.63 15.58 -30.14
CA ARG A 656 -12.03 14.83 -28.94
C ARG A 656 -13.04 15.58 -28.08
N TRP A 657 -13.06 16.92 -28.15
CA TRP A 657 -13.94 17.75 -27.31
C TRP A 657 -15.32 18.00 -27.91
N LEU A 658 -15.56 17.56 -29.15
CA LEU A 658 -16.88 17.65 -29.78
C LEU A 658 -17.94 16.79 -29.08
N ASP A 659 -17.56 15.63 -28.55
CA ASP A 659 -18.49 14.72 -27.88
C ASP A 659 -18.94 15.29 -26.50
N PRO A 660 -18.03 15.73 -25.61
CA PRO A 660 -18.38 16.47 -24.40
C PRO A 660 -19.22 17.73 -24.68
N LEU A 661 -18.87 18.51 -25.69
CA LEU A 661 -19.63 19.71 -26.08
C LEU A 661 -21.06 19.36 -26.51
N SER A 662 -21.21 18.32 -27.34
CA SER A 662 -22.51 17.77 -27.75
C SER A 662 -23.37 17.34 -26.56
N ASN A 663 -22.76 16.65 -25.60
CA ASN A 663 -23.44 16.18 -24.41
C ASN A 663 -23.87 17.36 -23.53
N LEU A 664 -23.00 18.36 -23.33
CA LEU A 664 -23.30 19.53 -22.51
C LEU A 664 -24.42 20.38 -23.09
N VAL A 665 -24.41 20.64 -24.40
CA VAL A 665 -25.53 21.28 -25.10
C VAL A 665 -26.82 20.48 -24.91
N THR A 666 -26.73 19.14 -24.97
CA THR A 666 -27.89 18.27 -24.74
C THR A 666 -28.47 18.40 -23.34
N LEU A 667 -27.63 18.48 -22.31
CA LEU A 667 -28.05 18.66 -20.92
C LEU A 667 -28.65 20.05 -20.66
N ILE A 668 -28.01 21.11 -21.17
CA ILE A 668 -28.48 22.49 -20.98
C ILE A 668 -29.83 22.69 -21.68
N SER A 669 -29.93 22.26 -22.95
CA SER A 669 -31.16 22.38 -23.74
C SER A 669 -32.30 21.46 -23.30
N ALA A 670 -32.07 20.54 -22.34
CA ALA A 670 -33.14 19.74 -21.74
C ALA A 670 -34.00 20.57 -20.77
N ASN A 671 -33.53 21.75 -20.37
CA ASN A 671 -34.29 22.69 -19.57
C ASN A 671 -34.84 23.81 -20.46
N PRO A 672 -35.97 24.46 -20.10
CA PRO A 672 -36.46 25.63 -20.83
C PRO A 672 -35.42 26.75 -20.84
N LEU A 673 -35.11 27.29 -22.03
CA LEU A 673 -34.11 28.34 -22.23
C LEU A 673 -34.77 29.71 -22.39
N SER A 674 -34.22 30.72 -21.72
CA SER A 674 -34.51 32.13 -22.01
C SER A 674 -33.88 32.56 -23.35
N LEU A 675 -34.31 33.71 -23.88
CA LEU A 675 -33.79 34.24 -25.14
C LEU A 675 -32.28 34.51 -25.07
N GLY A 676 -31.80 35.08 -23.95
CA GLY A 676 -30.37 35.34 -23.72
C GLY A 676 -29.54 34.07 -23.56
N GLU A 677 -30.08 33.03 -22.90
CA GLU A 677 -29.40 31.73 -22.79
C GLU A 677 -29.31 31.01 -24.15
N ALA A 678 -30.37 31.07 -24.96
CA ALA A 678 -30.35 30.52 -26.31
C ALA A 678 -29.36 31.26 -27.22
N GLN A 679 -29.27 32.58 -27.09
CA GLN A 679 -28.28 33.40 -27.80
C GLN A 679 -26.85 33.04 -27.37
N ARG A 680 -26.59 32.94 -26.06
CA ARG A 680 -25.29 32.53 -25.50
C ARG A 680 -24.83 31.17 -26.03
N LEU A 681 -25.71 30.16 -26.04
CA LEU A 681 -25.39 28.85 -26.62
C LEU A 681 -24.96 28.97 -28.08
N ARG A 682 -25.71 29.75 -28.86
CA ARG A 682 -25.45 29.93 -30.29
C ARG A 682 -24.12 30.64 -30.53
N GLU A 683 -23.89 31.78 -29.88
CA GLU A 683 -22.73 32.65 -30.11
C GLU A 683 -21.41 32.00 -29.69
N ALA A 684 -21.39 31.25 -28.58
CA ALA A 684 -20.17 30.56 -28.14
C ALA A 684 -20.00 29.17 -28.79
N GLY A 685 -21.08 28.39 -28.90
CA GLY A 685 -21.01 26.99 -29.31
C GLY A 685 -20.81 26.78 -30.81
N LEU A 686 -21.39 27.64 -31.64
CA LEU A 686 -21.36 27.48 -33.08
C LEU A 686 -19.95 27.73 -33.66
N PRO A 687 -19.23 28.82 -33.30
CA PRO A 687 -17.83 29.01 -33.70
C PRO A 687 -16.92 27.89 -33.23
N ALA A 688 -17.09 27.43 -31.98
CA ALA A 688 -16.30 26.33 -31.43
C ALA A 688 -16.44 25.05 -32.28
N VAL A 689 -17.66 24.62 -32.59
CA VAL A 689 -17.89 23.43 -33.42
C VAL A 689 -17.27 23.60 -34.82
N LEU A 690 -17.44 24.75 -35.45
CA LEU A 690 -16.94 24.99 -36.80
C LEU A 690 -15.42 25.04 -36.86
N SER A 691 -14.77 25.64 -35.85
CA SER A 691 -13.31 25.72 -35.77
C SER A 691 -12.64 24.34 -35.86
N VAL A 692 -13.30 23.31 -35.33
CA VAL A 692 -12.88 21.91 -35.43
C VAL A 692 -13.27 21.30 -36.77
N LEU A 693 -14.51 21.49 -37.23
CA LEU A 693 -15.00 20.89 -38.49
C LEU A 693 -14.25 21.37 -39.73
N ILE A 694 -13.67 22.58 -39.70
CA ILE A 694 -12.78 23.08 -40.76
C ILE A 694 -11.55 22.17 -40.92
N ARG A 695 -11.03 21.61 -39.83
CA ARG A 695 -9.87 20.70 -39.85
C ARG A 695 -10.27 19.22 -39.89
N HIS A 696 -11.47 18.90 -39.43
CA HIS A 696 -11.98 17.54 -39.25
C HIS A 696 -13.38 17.36 -39.88
N PRO A 697 -13.53 17.52 -41.21
CA PRO A 697 -14.83 17.46 -41.88
C PRO A 697 -15.52 16.10 -41.74
N GLU A 698 -14.78 15.01 -41.51
CA GLU A 698 -15.30 13.67 -41.25
C GLU A 698 -16.21 13.59 -40.00
N ARG A 699 -16.05 14.52 -39.05
CA ARG A 699 -16.86 14.59 -37.82
C ARG A 699 -18.23 15.25 -38.03
N ALA A 700 -18.45 15.91 -39.17
CA ALA A 700 -19.65 16.67 -39.53
C ALA A 700 -20.97 15.95 -39.26
N ALA A 701 -21.05 14.68 -39.65
CA ALA A 701 -22.26 13.88 -39.52
C ALA A 701 -22.63 13.57 -38.07
N GLY A 702 -21.61 13.43 -37.21
CA GLY A 702 -21.79 13.12 -35.79
C GLY A 702 -22.30 14.30 -34.97
N VAL A 703 -21.84 15.51 -35.29
CA VAL A 703 -22.14 16.74 -34.53
C VAL A 703 -23.38 17.48 -35.04
N PHE A 704 -23.95 17.06 -36.18
CA PHE A 704 -25.16 17.67 -36.74
C PHE A 704 -26.32 17.87 -35.73
N PRO A 705 -26.67 16.89 -34.85
CA PRO A 705 -27.71 17.10 -33.85
C PRO A 705 -27.40 18.25 -32.88
N THR A 706 -26.13 18.46 -32.55
CA THR A 706 -25.65 19.55 -31.70
C THR A 706 -25.81 20.89 -32.41
N VAL A 707 -25.36 20.97 -33.66
CA VAL A 707 -25.50 22.19 -34.49
C VAL A 707 -26.97 22.57 -34.66
N ALA A 708 -27.84 21.58 -34.90
CA ALA A 708 -29.28 21.82 -34.97
C ALA A 708 -29.84 22.41 -33.67
N ARG A 709 -29.39 21.94 -32.50
CA ARG A 709 -29.82 22.50 -31.20
C ARG A 709 -29.31 23.93 -31.00
N LEU A 710 -28.05 24.20 -31.34
CA LEU A 710 -27.42 25.52 -31.21
C LEU A 710 -28.11 26.57 -32.10
N ILE A 711 -28.48 26.20 -33.33
CA ILE A 711 -29.16 27.11 -34.26
C ILE A 711 -30.59 27.35 -33.82
N CYS A 712 -31.35 26.29 -33.52
CA CYS A 712 -32.80 26.36 -33.49
C CYS A 712 -33.36 26.73 -32.12
N GLY A 713 -32.58 26.63 -31.05
CA GLY A 713 -32.98 26.99 -29.67
C GLY A 713 -34.11 26.13 -29.07
N GLN A 714 -34.86 25.38 -29.89
CA GLN A 714 -35.89 24.43 -29.49
C GLN A 714 -35.94 23.19 -30.40
N PRO A 715 -36.36 22.03 -29.87
CA PRO A 715 -36.55 20.81 -30.65
C PRO A 715 -37.71 20.98 -31.64
N GLY A 716 -37.44 21.00 -32.95
CA GLY A 716 -38.50 20.91 -33.97
C GLY A 716 -38.21 21.56 -35.34
N LYS A 717 -37.42 22.64 -35.39
CA LYS A 717 -37.03 23.29 -36.67
C LYS A 717 -35.66 22.80 -37.14
N ILE A 718 -35.49 21.52 -37.39
CA ILE A 718 -34.18 20.94 -37.72
C ILE A 718 -33.74 21.40 -39.12
N PRO A 719 -32.52 21.93 -39.31
CA PRO A 719 -31.97 22.22 -40.64
C PRO A 719 -31.91 20.96 -41.51
N ASN A 720 -31.86 21.06 -42.84
CA ASN A 720 -31.80 19.85 -43.66
C ASN A 720 -30.43 19.15 -43.52
N LYS A 721 -30.39 17.95 -42.92
CA LYS A 721 -29.17 17.15 -42.72
C LYS A 721 -28.40 16.90 -44.02
N GLY A 722 -29.08 16.70 -45.13
CA GLY A 722 -28.46 16.52 -46.45
C GLY A 722 -27.74 17.77 -46.93
N ARG A 723 -28.34 18.96 -46.72
CA ARG A 723 -27.69 20.25 -47.03
C ARG A 723 -26.49 20.53 -46.14
N TRP A 724 -26.59 20.24 -44.84
CA TRP A 724 -25.47 20.33 -43.90
C TRP A 724 -24.27 19.49 -44.32
N LEU A 725 -24.51 18.23 -44.69
CA LEU A 725 -23.44 17.33 -45.14
C LEU A 725 -22.85 17.77 -46.48
N ALA A 726 -23.69 18.22 -47.43
CA ALA A 726 -23.24 18.71 -48.72
C ALA A 726 -22.35 19.98 -48.61
N LEU A 727 -22.63 20.84 -47.63
CA LEU A 727 -21.81 22.02 -47.31
C LEU A 727 -20.38 21.66 -46.89
N LEU A 728 -20.21 20.55 -46.17
CA LEU A 728 -18.93 20.14 -45.56
C LEU A 728 -18.05 19.30 -46.49
N THR A 729 -18.59 18.76 -47.58
CA THR A 729 -17.87 17.93 -48.56
C THR A 729 -17.18 18.71 -49.69
N GLN A 730 -17.18 20.06 -49.64
CA GLN A 730 -16.73 20.90 -50.75
C GLN A 730 -15.57 21.81 -50.33
N THR A 731 -14.58 21.95 -51.21
CA THR A 731 -13.29 22.64 -51.02
C THR A 731 -13.36 24.14 -50.71
N ASP A 732 -14.56 24.74 -50.65
CA ASP A 732 -14.82 26.18 -50.42
C ASP A 732 -15.94 26.36 -49.36
N PHE A 733 -15.76 25.79 -48.16
CA PHE A 733 -16.73 25.77 -47.06
C PHE A 733 -17.27 27.17 -46.70
N GLU A 734 -16.38 28.15 -46.49
CA GLU A 734 -16.73 29.53 -46.11
C GLU A 734 -17.52 30.28 -47.19
N LYS A 735 -17.18 30.09 -48.48
CA LYS A 735 -17.86 30.78 -49.60
C LYS A 735 -19.29 30.27 -49.83
N ARG A 736 -19.59 29.02 -49.49
CA ARG A 736 -20.90 28.39 -49.78
C ARG A 736 -21.88 28.41 -48.61
N LEU A 737 -21.39 28.54 -47.38
CA LEU A 737 -22.21 28.88 -46.22
C LEU A 737 -23.10 30.12 -46.52
N GLY A 738 -22.54 31.09 -47.27
CA GLY A 738 -23.21 32.21 -47.97
C GLY A 738 -24.56 31.95 -48.66
N LYS A 739 -24.80 30.72 -49.12
CA LYS A 739 -25.91 30.37 -50.04
C LYS A 739 -27.15 29.83 -49.34
N PHE A 740 -27.11 29.67 -48.02
CA PHE A 740 -28.20 29.09 -47.24
C PHE A 740 -28.61 30.04 -46.11
N PRO A 741 -29.75 30.75 -46.25
CA PRO A 741 -30.21 31.74 -45.27
C PRO A 741 -30.37 31.16 -43.86
N GLU A 742 -30.72 29.87 -43.74
CA GLU A 742 -30.81 29.16 -42.45
C GLU A 742 -29.48 29.09 -41.69
N TYR A 743 -28.35 29.35 -42.36
CA TYR A 743 -27.00 29.40 -41.77
C TYR A 743 -26.40 30.82 -41.78
N ALA A 744 -27.20 31.87 -42.01
CA ALA A 744 -26.73 33.26 -42.03
C ALA A 744 -25.93 33.63 -40.77
N ALA A 745 -26.45 33.25 -39.60
CA ALA A 745 -25.77 33.46 -38.33
C ALA A 745 -24.43 32.72 -38.24
N VAL A 746 -24.30 31.53 -38.83
CA VAL A 746 -23.04 30.75 -38.88
C VAL A 746 -21.97 31.49 -39.68
N ILE A 747 -22.37 32.10 -40.81
CA ILE A 747 -21.48 32.85 -41.71
C ILE A 747 -20.97 34.11 -41.01
N ASP A 748 -21.87 34.84 -40.34
CA ASP A 748 -21.52 36.11 -39.71
C ASP A 748 -20.53 35.88 -38.56
N THR A 749 -20.69 34.80 -37.78
CA THR A 749 -19.72 34.46 -36.71
C THR A 749 -18.42 33.82 -37.21
N LEU A 750 -18.38 33.27 -38.44
CA LEU A 750 -17.12 32.84 -39.06
C LEU A 750 -16.34 34.00 -39.69
N LYS A 751 -17.01 35.10 -40.04
CA LYS A 751 -16.41 36.30 -40.62
C LYS A 751 -15.88 37.29 -39.58
N SER A 752 -16.48 37.31 -38.39
CA SER A 752 -16.00 38.04 -37.20
C SER A 752 -14.88 37.28 -36.52
#